data_AF-A0A371DE83-F1
#
_entry.id   AF-A0A371DE83-F1
#
_cell.length_a   1.000
_cell.length_b   1.000
_cell.length_c   1.000
_cell.angle_alpha   90.00
_cell.angle_beta   90.00
_cell.angle_gamma   90.00
#
_symmetry.space_group_name_H-M   'P 1'
#
loop_
_entity.id
_entity.type
_entity.pdbx_description
1 polymer ?
#
loop_
_entity_poly.entity_id
_entity_poly.type
_entity_poly.pdbx_seq_one_letter_code
_entity_poly.pdbx_strand_id
1 'polypeptide(L)'
;MEFFTRLEEEHDLAQKFSNCLSTDEQAQLAEWIKRSLRESLSTRKEADRASFDIARRLPIWTAHRKGTTGLPDLRSLTDPLVKILPSAITLRDPRVVLFLGKSSDTFFVQYSTEISRLSNAKPMSTQEFAAQLNFPTQLPTSWFATYQVLLDDLLALSRHNGPFDGLKIPNEDRDLVDPHTLYKSSVAEFRAAFFHRPQNFIHTRFRQVEDRLAPFGLRQELSGENFLACVQAIDQDFADRESPEDRERCDVIFGWYSSRLPVEVGSDNAWWRRLDPYAFIPRHASQRSGELHAAFRDTEYALTFPRLVPPSKVLRDEYSSVAWTQRALFASAPDKRLYMVDEVVGVPTVEEVVKHLCVLTLRIAPKHLSDQGLLADIKATYEFLSEREAEAKPYLRIHRRDRLFLNVNDPSEDPWQFCAAGQMMFNVPDEDDRQGVRAFLYPFRKLLLAAGAEEIKLPKAPILVLSSAQEELSRLRASFDALRVSRTLTDVMFKVSGDESGDELRAHRALLATTSEYFRDLFGNHFSEGGLASAQQPIVIPVRDALELRSTRLILDHIYTGQFDDPHERDCLLDLLQLAHRWGLGEVLRRAEVLLVNTITPATFLELKDHAQDVGATTLLEKIEEFARENALVLDEILDTDDAQDS
;
A
#
# COMPACT_ATOMS: atom_id res chain seq x y z
N MET A 1 74.85 -50.71 11.26
CA MET A 1 75.34 -50.58 9.87
C MET A 1 75.67 -51.95 9.28
N GLU A 2 76.65 -52.71 9.81
CA GLU A 2 76.99 -54.07 9.31
C GLU A 2 75.78 -55.04 9.22
N PHE A 3 74.81 -54.92 10.13
CA PHE A 3 73.57 -55.70 10.10
C PHE A 3 72.72 -55.44 8.85
N PHE A 4 72.58 -54.18 8.42
CA PHE A 4 71.79 -53.83 7.23
C PHE A 4 72.55 -54.13 5.93
N THR A 5 73.88 -53.99 5.93
CA THR A 5 74.72 -54.31 4.76
C THR A 5 74.73 -55.82 4.47
N ARG A 6 74.66 -56.68 5.50
CA ARG A 6 74.48 -58.13 5.34
C ARG A 6 73.08 -58.56 4.86
N LEU A 7 72.07 -57.72 5.07
CA LEU A 7 70.68 -58.01 4.68
C LEU A 7 70.40 -57.66 3.20
N GLU A 8 71.16 -56.75 2.60
CA GLU A 8 70.95 -56.27 1.23
C GLU A 8 71.31 -57.32 0.15
N GLU A 9 72.13 -58.32 0.49
CA GLU A 9 72.62 -59.36 -0.43
C GLU A 9 71.63 -60.51 -0.68
N GLU A 10 70.52 -60.61 0.07
CA GLU A 10 69.63 -61.78 0.05
C GLU A 10 68.17 -61.40 -0.28
N HIS A 11 67.62 -61.94 -1.36
CA HIS A 11 66.31 -61.57 -1.94
C HIS A 11 65.06 -62.00 -1.12
N ASP A 12 65.20 -62.52 0.12
CA ASP A 12 64.10 -63.14 0.85
C ASP A 12 63.99 -62.72 2.34
N LEU A 13 64.07 -61.41 2.57
CA LEU A 13 64.12 -60.80 3.90
C LEU A 13 62.83 -60.97 4.73
N ALA A 14 61.66 -60.89 4.09
CA ALA A 14 60.37 -61.01 4.78
C ALA A 14 60.11 -62.44 5.28
N GLN A 15 60.56 -63.44 4.52
CA GLN A 15 60.38 -64.85 4.82
C GLN A 15 61.33 -65.30 5.95
N LYS A 16 62.58 -64.80 5.98
CA LYS A 16 63.51 -65.05 7.11
C LYS A 16 63.05 -64.40 8.41
N PHE A 17 62.55 -63.16 8.37
CA PHE A 17 62.02 -62.48 9.57
C PHE A 17 60.83 -63.23 10.17
N SER A 18 59.96 -63.79 9.32
CA SER A 18 58.73 -64.47 9.76
C SER A 18 58.94 -65.94 10.14
N ASN A 19 59.92 -66.64 9.54
CA ASN A 19 60.13 -68.08 9.74
C ASN A 19 61.18 -68.43 10.82
N CYS A 20 62.04 -67.49 11.22
CA CYS A 20 63.17 -67.77 12.11
C CYS A 20 63.01 -67.24 13.56
N LEU A 21 61.97 -66.45 13.84
CA LEU A 21 61.77 -65.78 15.13
C LEU A 21 60.34 -66.04 15.64
N SER A 22 60.18 -66.25 16.94
CA SER A 22 58.86 -66.26 17.59
C SER A 22 58.20 -64.88 17.55
N THR A 23 56.87 -64.80 17.73
CA THR A 23 56.12 -63.54 17.69
C THR A 23 56.67 -62.48 18.66
N ASP A 24 57.12 -62.89 19.85
CA ASP A 24 57.70 -61.99 20.85
C ASP A 24 59.09 -61.50 20.45
N GLU A 25 59.92 -62.38 19.86
CA GLU A 25 61.24 -62.01 19.34
C GLU A 25 61.14 -61.08 18.13
N GLN A 26 60.15 -61.31 17.25
CA GLN A 26 59.84 -60.42 16.14
C GLN A 26 59.43 -59.02 16.63
N ALA A 27 58.59 -58.93 17.66
CA ALA A 27 58.17 -57.66 18.25
C ALA A 27 59.34 -56.91 18.92
N GLN A 28 60.19 -57.62 19.68
CA GLN A 28 61.37 -57.04 20.32
C GLN A 28 62.39 -56.53 19.28
N LEU A 29 62.63 -57.31 18.22
CA LEU A 29 63.52 -56.92 17.13
C LEU A 29 62.95 -55.73 16.35
N ALA A 30 61.64 -55.73 16.05
CA ALA A 30 60.99 -54.61 15.38
C ALA A 30 61.11 -53.30 16.18
N GLU A 31 60.89 -53.33 17.50
CA GLU A 31 61.07 -52.14 18.34
C GLU A 31 62.53 -51.71 18.46
N TRP A 32 63.47 -52.66 18.55
CA TRP A 32 64.90 -52.33 18.52
C TRP A 32 65.30 -51.65 17.21
N ILE A 33 64.80 -52.13 16.06
CA ILE A 33 65.05 -51.54 14.74
C ILE A 33 64.41 -50.14 14.66
N LYS A 34 63.15 -49.97 15.06
CA LYS A 34 62.47 -48.66 15.08
C LYS A 34 63.21 -47.63 15.95
N ARG A 35 63.68 -48.04 17.13
CA ARG A 35 64.48 -47.18 18.02
C ARG A 35 65.84 -46.83 17.41
N SER A 36 66.53 -47.81 16.83
CA SER A 36 67.81 -47.59 16.15
C SER A 36 67.66 -46.63 14.97
N LEU A 37 66.53 -46.72 14.24
CA LEU A 37 66.18 -45.74 13.20
C LEU A 37 65.99 -44.35 13.80
N ARG A 38 65.24 -44.18 14.90
CA ARG A 38 65.07 -42.88 15.57
C ARG A 38 66.40 -42.23 15.95
N GLU A 39 67.35 -43.02 16.47
CA GLU A 39 68.67 -42.55 16.90
C GLU A 39 69.57 -42.19 15.70
N SER A 40 69.66 -43.05 14.69
CA SER A 40 70.45 -42.84 13.47
C SER A 40 69.93 -41.65 12.63
N LEU A 41 68.64 -41.35 12.71
CA LEU A 41 67.98 -40.26 11.98
C LEU A 41 68.35 -38.84 12.47
N SER A 42 69.15 -38.72 13.54
CA SER A 42 69.68 -37.44 14.03
C SER A 42 70.94 -36.95 13.27
N THR A 43 71.60 -37.84 12.53
CA THR A 43 72.88 -37.57 11.83
C THR A 43 72.78 -37.91 10.34
N ARG A 44 72.09 -37.08 9.53
CA ARG A 44 71.86 -37.34 8.08
C ARG A 44 73.18 -37.53 7.30
N LYS A 45 73.54 -38.77 6.95
CA LYS A 45 74.59 -39.10 5.96
C LYS A 45 73.98 -39.88 4.78
N GLU A 46 74.58 -39.79 3.60
CA GLU A 46 74.09 -40.46 2.37
C GLU A 46 74.01 -42.00 2.48
N ALA A 47 74.85 -42.61 3.32
CA ALA A 47 74.82 -44.04 3.64
C ALA A 47 73.52 -44.50 4.34
N ASP A 48 72.71 -43.57 4.85
CA ASP A 48 71.47 -43.88 5.55
C ASP A 48 70.31 -44.22 4.58
N ARG A 49 70.38 -43.80 3.31
CA ARG A 49 69.29 -44.01 2.33
C ARG A 49 69.02 -45.49 2.03
N ALA A 50 70.06 -46.31 1.90
CA ALA A 50 69.94 -47.75 1.69
C ALA A 50 69.29 -48.44 2.89
N SER A 51 69.74 -48.08 4.10
CA SER A 51 69.16 -48.56 5.36
C SER A 51 67.68 -48.18 5.53
N PHE A 52 67.26 -47.01 5.05
CA PHE A 52 65.84 -46.60 5.05
C PHE A 52 64.98 -47.38 4.05
N ASP A 53 65.51 -47.74 2.87
CA ASP A 53 64.75 -48.59 1.94
C ASP A 53 64.64 -50.03 2.45
N ILE A 54 65.67 -50.55 3.13
CA ILE A 54 65.61 -51.86 3.79
C ILE A 54 64.56 -51.84 4.92
N ALA A 55 64.56 -50.82 5.78
CA ALA A 55 63.57 -50.67 6.84
C ALA A 55 62.11 -50.60 6.32
N ARG A 56 61.90 -50.09 5.11
CA ARG A 56 60.60 -50.06 4.44
C ARG A 56 60.12 -51.46 4.02
N ARG A 57 61.05 -52.33 3.60
CA ARG A 57 60.78 -53.70 3.12
C ARG A 57 60.63 -54.71 4.25
N LEU A 58 61.15 -54.43 5.45
CA LEU A 58 61.06 -55.31 6.60
C LEU A 58 59.66 -55.31 7.23
N PRO A 59 59.13 -56.48 7.65
CA PRO A 59 57.87 -56.59 8.37
C PRO A 59 58.06 -56.19 9.84
N ILE A 60 58.29 -54.90 10.08
CA ILE A 60 58.51 -54.32 11.42
C ILE A 60 57.42 -53.32 11.80
N TRP A 61 56.53 -52.98 10.87
CA TRP A 61 55.53 -51.93 11.07
C TRP A 61 54.23 -52.51 11.61
N THR A 62 53.81 -51.98 12.76
CA THR A 62 52.59 -52.38 13.44
C THR A 62 51.38 -52.03 12.57
N ALA A 63 50.70 -53.06 12.07
CA ALA A 63 49.59 -52.94 11.16
C ALA A 63 48.34 -53.60 11.73
N HIS A 64 47.20 -52.97 11.49
CA HIS A 64 45.90 -53.42 11.99
C HIS A 64 44.95 -53.67 10.82
N ARG A 65 44.18 -54.77 10.88
CA ARG A 65 43.15 -55.10 9.89
C ARG A 65 41.77 -55.22 10.55
N LYS A 66 40.73 -55.06 9.74
CA LYS A 66 39.34 -55.22 10.17
C LYS A 66 39.07 -56.68 10.59
N GLY A 67 38.49 -56.88 11.77
CA GLY A 67 38.06 -58.20 12.27
C GLY A 67 39.08 -58.95 13.15
N THR A 68 40.32 -58.48 13.29
CA THR A 68 41.29 -59.09 14.23
C THR A 68 41.03 -58.61 15.67
N THR A 69 40.85 -59.56 16.58
CA THR A 69 40.63 -59.33 18.02
C THR A 69 41.93 -59.01 18.76
N GLY A 70 42.60 -57.93 18.36
CA GLY A 70 43.51 -57.18 19.24
C GLY A 70 45.02 -57.42 19.08
N LEU A 71 45.48 -58.43 18.36
CA LEU A 71 46.91 -58.58 18.09
C LEU A 71 47.30 -57.84 16.80
N PRO A 72 48.23 -56.87 16.85
CA PRO A 72 48.75 -56.22 15.66
C PRO A 72 49.63 -57.18 14.86
N ASP A 73 49.52 -57.12 13.54
CA ASP A 73 50.43 -57.84 12.64
C ASP A 73 51.63 -56.94 12.32
N LEU A 74 52.84 -57.50 12.28
CA LEU A 74 53.99 -56.78 11.76
C LEU A 74 54.05 -56.95 10.25
N ARG A 75 53.98 -55.85 9.50
CA ARG A 75 53.93 -55.84 8.03
C ARG A 75 54.98 -54.93 7.44
N SER A 76 55.30 -55.20 6.19
CA SER A 76 56.20 -54.37 5.37
C SER A 76 55.44 -53.20 4.78
N LEU A 77 56.05 -52.01 4.70
CA LEU A 77 55.43 -50.85 4.05
C LEU A 77 55.43 -50.97 2.52
N THR A 78 56.15 -51.93 1.95
CA THR A 78 56.11 -52.22 0.50
C THR A 78 55.01 -53.22 0.11
N ASP A 79 54.30 -53.79 1.09
CA ASP A 79 53.16 -54.68 0.83
C ASP A 79 52.00 -53.89 0.19
N PRO A 80 51.47 -54.30 -0.98
CA PRO A 80 50.40 -53.58 -1.67
C PRO A 80 49.10 -53.49 -0.86
N LEU A 81 48.90 -54.39 0.12
CA LEU A 81 47.75 -54.41 1.01
C LEU A 81 47.91 -53.47 2.22
N VAL A 82 49.11 -52.93 2.45
CA VAL A 82 49.39 -52.00 3.55
C VAL A 82 49.17 -50.56 3.09
N LYS A 83 48.41 -49.83 3.90
CA LYS A 83 48.10 -48.42 3.69
C LYS A 83 48.53 -47.61 4.91
N ILE A 84 49.30 -46.54 4.68
CA ILE A 84 49.78 -45.65 5.73
C ILE A 84 48.71 -44.58 5.97
N LEU A 85 48.20 -44.48 7.21
CA LEU A 85 47.18 -43.51 7.58
C LEU A 85 47.70 -42.05 7.50
N PRO A 86 46.82 -41.05 7.37
CA PRO A 86 47.21 -39.65 7.50
C PRO A 86 47.79 -39.35 8.88
N SER A 87 48.64 -38.34 8.99
CA SER A 87 49.35 -37.97 10.25
C SER A 87 48.44 -37.59 11.41
N ALA A 88 47.22 -37.12 11.11
CA ALA A 88 46.22 -36.76 12.12
C ALA A 88 45.43 -37.97 12.67
N ILE A 89 45.48 -39.13 12.01
CA ILE A 89 44.75 -40.32 12.43
C ILE A 89 45.63 -41.19 13.32
N THR A 90 45.15 -41.46 14.53
CA THR A 90 45.88 -42.23 15.53
C THR A 90 45.21 -43.58 15.77
N LEU A 91 46.00 -44.62 15.98
CA LEU A 91 45.50 -45.95 16.36
C LEU A 91 45.64 -46.17 17.87
N ARG A 92 45.30 -45.14 18.66
CA ARG A 92 45.28 -45.22 20.14
C ARG A 92 44.32 -46.30 20.62
N ASP A 93 43.18 -46.41 19.95
CA ASP A 93 42.29 -47.56 20.04
C ASP A 93 42.43 -48.37 18.75
N PRO A 94 43.04 -49.57 18.78
CA PRO A 94 43.17 -50.44 17.61
C PRO A 94 41.83 -50.76 16.94
N ARG A 95 40.71 -50.66 17.67
CA ARG A 95 39.36 -50.90 17.13
C ARG A 95 38.89 -49.81 16.17
N VAL A 96 39.61 -48.70 16.01
CA VAL A 96 39.33 -47.69 14.98
C VAL A 96 39.30 -48.30 13.58
N VAL A 97 40.09 -49.37 13.33
CA VAL A 97 40.07 -50.09 12.05
C VAL A 97 38.75 -50.79 11.73
N LEU A 98 37.81 -50.92 12.69
CA LEU A 98 36.46 -51.41 12.41
C LEU A 98 35.71 -50.50 11.43
N PHE A 99 36.05 -49.20 11.44
CA PHE A 99 35.48 -48.18 10.56
C PHE A 99 36.30 -47.95 9.30
N LEU A 100 37.37 -48.73 9.08
CA LEU A 100 38.29 -48.60 7.95
C LEU A 100 38.26 -49.85 7.08
N GLY A 101 38.46 -49.66 5.78
CA GLY A 101 38.50 -50.72 4.79
C GLY A 101 37.12 -51.21 4.38
N LYS A 102 36.85 -51.15 3.07
CA LYS A 102 35.73 -51.87 2.46
C LYS A 102 36.03 -53.37 2.32
N SER A 103 37.30 -53.71 2.11
CA SER A 103 37.81 -55.08 2.09
C SER A 103 38.44 -55.46 3.43
N SER A 104 38.24 -56.70 3.86
CA SER A 104 38.87 -57.30 5.05
C SER A 104 40.39 -57.45 4.94
N ASP A 105 40.94 -57.35 3.73
CA ASP A 105 42.31 -57.76 3.43
C ASP A 105 43.30 -56.57 3.48
N THR A 106 42.82 -55.36 3.76
CA THR A 106 43.65 -54.15 3.84
C THR A 106 44.18 -53.95 5.26
N PHE A 107 45.47 -53.64 5.36
CA PHE A 107 46.17 -53.37 6.61
C PHE A 107 46.45 -51.88 6.75
N PHE A 108 46.18 -51.31 7.92
CA PHE A 108 46.39 -49.90 8.21
C PHE A 108 47.54 -49.73 9.20
N VAL A 109 48.51 -48.89 8.83
CA VAL A 109 49.66 -48.53 9.66
C VAL A 109 49.53 -47.07 10.08
N GLN A 110 49.65 -46.80 11.38
CA GLN A 110 49.66 -45.44 11.90
C GLN A 110 50.89 -44.67 11.41
N TYR A 111 50.70 -43.44 10.95
CA TYR A 111 51.79 -42.56 10.61
C TYR A 111 52.64 -42.22 11.84
N SER A 112 53.96 -42.29 11.69
CA SER A 112 54.91 -41.89 12.73
C SER A 112 56.03 -41.03 12.16
N THR A 113 56.76 -40.37 13.06
CA THR A 113 57.96 -39.59 12.71
C THR A 113 59.02 -40.46 12.02
N GLU A 114 59.08 -41.74 12.34
CA GLU A 114 59.98 -42.70 11.69
C GLU A 114 59.59 -42.89 10.23
N ILE A 115 58.31 -43.13 9.96
CA ILE A 115 57.76 -43.33 8.61
C ILE A 115 57.96 -42.07 7.77
N SER A 116 57.75 -40.88 8.34
CA SER A 116 57.89 -39.59 7.63
C SER A 116 59.26 -39.35 6.99
N ARG A 117 60.30 -40.00 7.52
CA ARG A 117 61.69 -39.83 7.08
C ARG A 117 62.16 -40.94 6.16
N LEU A 118 61.33 -41.95 5.91
CA LEU A 118 61.60 -43.01 4.93
C LEU A 118 61.31 -42.50 3.51
N SER A 119 62.25 -42.74 2.61
CA SER A 119 62.06 -42.47 1.18
C SER A 119 60.84 -43.23 0.64
N ASN A 120 59.97 -42.54 -0.10
CA ASN A 120 58.80 -43.13 -0.79
C ASN A 120 57.70 -43.75 0.12
N ALA A 121 57.72 -43.53 1.43
CA ALA A 121 56.62 -43.88 2.33
C ALA A 121 55.66 -42.69 2.49
N LYS A 122 54.76 -42.50 1.53
CA LYS A 122 53.78 -41.40 1.58
C LYS A 122 52.53 -41.85 2.34
N PRO A 123 52.06 -41.08 3.35
CA PRO A 123 50.74 -41.30 3.91
C PRO A 123 49.67 -41.11 2.83
N MET A 124 48.56 -41.82 2.96
CA MET A 124 47.43 -41.64 2.06
C MET A 124 46.92 -40.20 2.09
N SER A 125 46.47 -39.71 0.95
CA SER A 125 45.81 -38.42 0.87
C SER A 125 44.48 -38.45 1.65
N THR A 126 43.94 -37.26 1.96
CA THR A 126 42.65 -37.16 2.67
C THR A 126 41.51 -37.80 1.86
N GLN A 127 41.54 -37.67 0.53
CA GLN A 127 40.56 -38.28 -0.37
C GLN A 127 40.68 -39.81 -0.43
N GLU A 128 41.91 -40.32 -0.47
CA GLU A 128 42.16 -41.77 -0.43
C GLU A 128 41.71 -42.37 0.91
N PHE A 129 41.97 -41.68 2.03
CA PHE A 129 41.51 -42.09 3.35
C PHE A 129 39.98 -42.08 3.44
N ALA A 130 39.34 -41.01 2.98
CA ALA A 130 37.89 -40.91 2.95
C ALA A 130 37.23 -42.07 2.19
N ALA A 131 37.83 -42.50 1.06
CA ALA A 131 37.36 -43.65 0.29
C ALA A 131 37.47 -44.99 1.04
N GLN A 132 38.33 -45.07 2.06
CA GLN A 132 38.48 -46.24 2.93
C GLN A 132 37.53 -46.24 4.14
N LEU A 133 36.86 -45.13 4.44
CA LEU A 133 35.89 -45.07 5.54
C LEU A 133 34.70 -45.99 5.22
N ASN A 134 34.34 -46.81 6.21
CA ASN A 134 33.27 -47.79 6.10
C ASN A 134 32.48 -47.84 7.41
N PHE A 135 31.40 -47.07 7.45
CA PHE A 135 30.56 -46.91 8.63
C PHE A 135 29.41 -47.93 8.64
N PRO A 136 29.05 -48.51 9.79
CA PRO A 136 27.79 -49.24 9.91
C PRO A 136 26.60 -48.28 9.80
N THR A 137 25.42 -48.78 9.44
CA THR A 137 24.20 -47.96 9.38
C THR A 137 23.85 -47.40 10.77
N GLN A 138 23.92 -48.26 11.80
CA GLN A 138 23.70 -47.91 13.20
C GLN A 138 24.96 -48.15 14.01
N LEU A 139 25.30 -47.19 14.87
CA LEU A 139 26.45 -47.27 15.75
C LEU A 139 26.08 -48.00 17.05
N PRO A 140 26.68 -49.17 17.35
CA PRO A 140 26.46 -49.85 18.63
C PRO A 140 26.99 -48.98 19.78
N THR A 141 26.29 -49.01 20.92
CA THR A 141 26.69 -48.25 22.12
C THR A 141 28.06 -48.67 22.66
N SER A 142 28.44 -49.95 22.48
CA SER A 142 29.76 -50.47 22.82
C SER A 142 30.89 -49.84 22.01
N TRP A 143 30.60 -49.26 20.84
CA TRP A 143 31.57 -48.65 19.94
C TRP A 143 31.68 -47.13 20.11
N PHE A 144 30.88 -46.50 20.98
CA PHE A 144 30.85 -45.05 21.14
C PHE A 144 32.21 -44.45 21.54
N ALA A 145 32.92 -45.09 22.47
CA ALA A 145 34.24 -44.61 22.89
C ALA A 145 35.26 -44.70 21.75
N THR A 146 35.29 -45.81 21.02
CA THR A 146 36.16 -46.01 19.86
C THR A 146 35.84 -45.02 18.75
N TYR A 147 34.56 -44.83 18.46
CA TYR A 147 34.11 -43.89 17.44
C TYR A 147 34.40 -42.43 17.83
N GLN A 148 34.33 -42.08 19.11
CA GLN A 148 34.69 -40.74 19.59
C GLN A 148 36.18 -40.44 19.33
N VAL A 149 37.07 -41.41 19.57
CA VAL A 149 38.50 -41.28 19.24
C VAL A 149 38.69 -41.06 17.74
N LEU A 150 38.03 -41.88 16.90
CA LEU A 150 38.07 -41.70 15.46
C LEU A 150 37.53 -40.32 15.05
N LEU A 151 36.39 -39.90 15.58
CA LEU A 151 35.77 -38.61 15.24
C LEU A 151 36.69 -37.43 15.60
N ASP A 152 37.36 -37.47 16.75
CA ASP A 152 38.34 -36.44 17.12
C ASP A 152 39.51 -36.39 16.14
N ASP A 153 39.99 -37.54 15.68
CA ASP A 153 41.04 -37.66 14.68
C ASP A 153 40.58 -37.19 13.29
N LEU A 154 39.35 -37.52 12.87
CA LEU A 154 38.73 -37.04 11.61
C LEU A 154 38.60 -35.51 11.60
N LEU A 155 38.17 -34.94 12.73
CA LEU A 155 38.05 -33.50 12.90
C LEU A 155 39.41 -32.80 13.03
N ALA A 156 40.45 -33.50 13.51
CA ALA A 156 41.82 -32.99 13.49
C ALA A 156 42.39 -33.00 12.07
N LEU A 157 42.10 -34.04 11.28
CA LEU A 157 42.50 -34.14 9.88
C LEU A 157 41.94 -32.98 9.05
N SER A 158 40.66 -32.64 9.25
CA SER A 158 40.03 -31.57 8.49
C SER A 158 40.52 -30.16 8.84
N ARG A 159 41.01 -29.95 10.07
CA ARG A 159 41.65 -28.68 10.44
C ARG A 159 42.90 -28.37 9.62
N HIS A 160 43.62 -29.41 9.19
CA HIS A 160 44.86 -29.26 8.43
C HIS A 160 44.64 -29.27 6.91
N ASN A 161 43.68 -30.08 6.44
CA ASN A 161 43.51 -30.35 5.00
C ASN A 161 42.19 -29.82 4.41
N GLY A 162 41.35 -29.16 5.21
CA GLY A 162 39.99 -28.76 4.82
C GLY A 162 38.95 -29.87 5.04
N PRO A 163 37.65 -29.54 4.90
CA PRO A 163 36.58 -30.53 4.99
C PRO A 163 36.71 -31.55 3.85
N PHE A 164 36.31 -32.79 4.13
CA PHE A 164 36.34 -33.89 3.17
C PHE A 164 35.00 -34.65 3.21
N ASP A 165 34.68 -35.29 2.09
CA ASP A 165 33.44 -36.04 1.95
C ASP A 165 33.50 -37.38 2.69
N GLY A 166 32.35 -37.81 3.22
CA GLY A 166 32.21 -39.11 3.86
C GLY A 166 32.31 -39.11 5.38
N LEU A 167 32.52 -37.95 6.04
CA LEU A 167 32.30 -37.85 7.47
C LEU A 167 30.83 -38.14 7.80
N LYS A 168 30.57 -39.17 8.60
CA LYS A 168 29.26 -39.43 9.22
C LYS A 168 29.30 -39.04 10.68
N ILE A 169 28.14 -38.87 11.31
CA ILE A 169 28.00 -38.68 12.76
C ILE A 169 26.70 -39.34 13.24
N PRO A 170 26.67 -39.97 14.44
CA PRO A 170 25.45 -40.59 14.94
C PRO A 170 24.43 -39.52 15.34
N ASN A 171 23.20 -39.67 14.85
CA ASN A 171 22.04 -38.97 15.40
C ASN A 171 21.57 -39.61 16.72
N GLU A 172 20.57 -39.04 17.40
CA GLU A 172 20.05 -39.60 18.67
C GLU A 172 19.56 -41.06 18.56
N ASP A 173 19.07 -41.50 17.39
CA ASP A 173 18.69 -42.91 17.14
C ASP A 173 19.89 -43.83 16.89
N ARG A 174 21.10 -43.25 16.84
CA ARG A 174 22.41 -43.86 16.59
C ARG A 174 22.68 -44.20 15.13
N ASP A 175 21.84 -43.73 14.21
CA ASP A 175 22.09 -43.83 12.78
C ASP A 175 23.24 -42.89 12.39
N LEU A 176 24.21 -43.42 11.63
CA LEU A 176 25.36 -42.65 11.14
C LEU A 176 24.97 -41.90 9.86
N VAL A 177 24.64 -40.62 10.02
CA VAL A 177 24.16 -39.75 8.94
C VAL A 177 25.18 -38.66 8.60
N ASP A 178 24.98 -37.98 7.47
CA ASP A 178 25.83 -36.85 7.13
C ASP A 178 25.55 -35.64 8.03
N PRO A 179 26.58 -34.87 8.43
CA PRO A 179 26.37 -33.68 9.27
C PRO A 179 25.39 -32.66 8.68
N HIS A 180 25.30 -32.54 7.35
CA HIS A 180 24.42 -31.59 6.67
C HIS A 180 22.91 -31.90 6.78
N THR A 181 22.54 -33.10 7.21
CA THR A 181 21.14 -33.47 7.47
C THR A 181 20.73 -33.16 8.91
N LEU A 182 21.66 -32.76 9.76
CA LEU A 182 21.44 -32.53 11.19
C LEU A 182 21.40 -31.04 11.52
N TYR A 183 20.80 -30.75 12.67
CA TYR A 183 20.65 -29.42 13.23
C TYR A 183 21.41 -29.32 14.55
N LYS A 184 21.95 -28.13 14.83
CA LYS A 184 22.67 -27.86 16.06
C LYS A 184 21.73 -27.84 17.26
N SER A 185 21.99 -28.67 18.27
CA SER A 185 21.10 -28.81 19.43
C SER A 185 21.12 -27.60 20.37
N SER A 186 22.11 -26.71 20.27
CA SER A 186 22.16 -25.49 21.08
C SER A 186 21.18 -24.40 20.64
N VAL A 187 20.68 -24.47 19.40
CA VAL A 187 19.76 -23.46 18.83
C VAL A 187 18.34 -23.73 19.34
N ALA A 188 17.74 -22.73 19.99
CA ALA A 188 16.45 -22.90 20.66
C ALA A 188 15.32 -23.21 19.67
N GLU A 189 15.33 -22.56 18.52
CA GLU A 189 14.36 -22.69 17.44
C GLU A 189 14.39 -24.10 16.83
N PHE A 190 15.57 -24.65 16.53
CA PHE A 190 15.68 -26.04 16.05
C PHE A 190 15.12 -27.02 17.07
N ARG A 191 15.46 -26.87 18.36
CA ARG A 191 14.91 -27.71 19.43
C ARG A 191 13.39 -27.61 19.53
N ALA A 192 12.85 -26.40 19.39
CA ALA A 192 11.41 -26.18 19.43
C ALA A 192 10.70 -26.88 18.24
N ALA A 193 11.24 -26.74 17.04
CA ALA A 193 10.66 -27.34 15.83
C ALA A 193 10.76 -28.87 15.81
N PHE A 194 11.93 -29.43 16.11
CA PHE A 194 12.21 -30.86 15.98
C PHE A 194 12.11 -31.63 17.31
N PHE A 195 11.35 -31.14 18.29
CA PHE A 195 11.23 -31.75 19.62
C PHE A 195 10.79 -33.23 19.57
N HIS A 196 9.83 -33.58 18.71
CA HIS A 196 9.41 -34.98 18.51
C HIS A 196 10.27 -35.75 17.52
N ARG A 197 11.33 -35.13 17.00
CA ARG A 197 12.21 -35.66 15.96
C ARG A 197 13.67 -35.64 16.42
N PRO A 198 14.01 -36.37 17.50
CA PRO A 198 15.37 -36.39 18.04
C PRO A 198 16.41 -36.87 17.01
N GLN A 199 16.01 -37.65 15.99
CA GLN A 199 16.84 -38.10 14.88
C GLN A 199 17.46 -36.98 14.04
N ASN A 200 16.96 -35.75 14.15
CA ASN A 200 17.49 -34.57 13.47
C ASN A 200 18.64 -33.91 14.23
N PHE A 201 18.98 -34.37 15.43
CA PHE A 201 20.09 -33.87 16.25
C PHE A 201 21.21 -34.89 16.36
N ILE A 202 22.40 -34.38 16.62
CA ILE A 202 23.57 -35.19 16.99
C ILE A 202 23.29 -35.83 18.35
N HIS A 203 23.62 -37.13 18.45
CA HIS A 203 23.47 -37.89 19.67
C HIS A 203 24.09 -37.18 20.88
N THR A 204 23.39 -37.13 22.02
CA THR A 204 23.80 -36.49 23.29
C THR A 204 25.29 -36.58 23.62
N ARG A 205 25.86 -37.78 23.54
CA ARG A 205 27.29 -38.06 23.82
C ARG A 205 28.29 -37.31 22.94
N PHE A 206 27.90 -36.87 21.74
CA PHE A 206 28.77 -36.23 20.76
C PHE A 206 28.52 -34.72 20.60
N ARG A 207 27.61 -34.13 21.38
CA ARG A 207 27.25 -32.70 21.25
C ARG A 207 28.42 -31.73 21.40
N GLN A 208 29.45 -32.11 22.16
CA GLN A 208 30.67 -31.32 22.35
C GLN A 208 31.45 -31.02 21.05
N VAL A 209 31.17 -31.74 19.95
CA VAL A 209 31.82 -31.52 18.66
C VAL A 209 30.98 -30.68 17.68
N GLU A 210 29.77 -30.25 18.05
CA GLU A 210 28.87 -29.49 17.17
C GLU A 210 29.55 -28.29 16.49
N ASP A 211 30.26 -27.46 17.26
CA ASP A 211 30.95 -26.28 16.72
C ASP A 211 32.04 -26.64 15.70
N ARG A 212 32.62 -27.84 15.81
CA ARG A 212 33.67 -28.33 14.90
C ARG A 212 33.10 -28.93 13.62
N LEU A 213 31.79 -29.15 13.55
CA LEU A 213 31.10 -29.77 12.42
C LEU A 213 30.49 -28.76 11.44
N ALA A 214 30.52 -27.47 11.77
CA ALA A 214 30.06 -26.42 10.87
C ALA A 214 30.71 -26.49 9.46
N PRO A 215 32.03 -26.75 9.30
CA PRO A 215 32.65 -26.91 7.98
C PRO A 215 32.15 -28.10 7.17
N PHE A 216 31.49 -29.07 7.82
CA PHE A 216 30.91 -30.26 7.19
C PHE A 216 29.40 -30.09 6.91
N GLY A 217 28.89 -28.88 7.04
CA GLY A 217 27.51 -28.53 6.68
C GLY A 217 26.49 -28.67 7.80
N LEU A 218 26.91 -28.90 9.06
CA LEU A 218 25.98 -28.90 10.20
C LEU A 218 25.19 -27.59 10.23
N ARG A 219 23.85 -27.69 10.27
CA ARG A 219 22.96 -26.52 10.24
C ARG A 219 22.99 -25.83 11.60
N GLN A 220 23.70 -24.71 11.67
CA GLN A 220 23.94 -23.95 12.90
C GLN A 220 23.18 -22.63 12.99
N GLU A 221 22.78 -22.07 11.84
CA GLU A 221 22.04 -20.81 11.75
C GLU A 221 20.65 -21.08 11.19
N LEU A 222 19.65 -20.39 11.76
CA LEU A 222 18.32 -20.34 11.17
C LEU A 222 18.42 -19.47 9.92
N SER A 223 18.61 -20.11 8.77
CA SER A 223 18.42 -19.48 7.48
C SER A 223 16.98 -19.67 6.99
N GLY A 224 16.55 -18.95 5.96
CA GLY A 224 15.23 -19.15 5.33
C GLY A 224 14.91 -20.62 5.01
N GLU A 225 15.83 -21.36 4.39
CA GLU A 225 15.62 -22.79 4.08
C GLU A 225 15.56 -23.67 5.34
N ASN A 226 16.37 -23.36 6.36
CA ASN A 226 16.33 -24.09 7.63
C ASN A 226 15.04 -23.79 8.40
N PHE A 227 14.54 -22.55 8.34
CA PHE A 227 13.26 -22.15 8.90
C PHE A 227 12.10 -22.86 8.22
N LEU A 228 12.11 -22.98 6.88
CA LEU A 228 11.09 -23.75 6.16
C LEU A 228 11.05 -25.21 6.63
N ALA A 229 12.20 -25.84 6.82
CA ALA A 229 12.28 -27.20 7.35
C ALA A 229 11.74 -27.30 8.80
N CYS A 230 11.94 -26.27 9.62
CA CYS A 230 11.35 -26.18 10.97
C CYS A 230 9.82 -26.11 10.92
N VAL A 231 9.29 -25.23 10.05
CA VAL A 231 7.84 -25.05 9.87
C VAL A 231 7.18 -26.33 9.34
N GLN A 232 7.81 -27.01 8.39
CA GLN A 232 7.34 -28.31 7.87
C GLN A 232 7.28 -29.38 8.96
N ALA A 233 8.24 -29.38 9.89
CA ALA A 233 8.24 -30.33 11.00
C ALA A 233 7.09 -30.04 11.97
N ILE A 234 6.85 -28.76 12.29
CA ILE A 234 5.74 -28.33 13.14
C ILE A 234 4.40 -28.73 12.52
N ASP A 235 4.15 -28.35 11.26
CA ASP A 235 2.89 -28.66 10.56
C ASP A 235 2.53 -30.15 10.60
N GLN A 236 3.52 -31.01 10.38
CA GLN A 236 3.36 -32.46 10.42
C GLN A 236 3.19 -33.02 11.83
N ASP A 237 3.87 -32.47 12.83
CA ASP A 237 3.78 -32.92 14.23
C ASP A 237 2.40 -32.57 14.85
N PHE A 238 1.80 -31.47 14.42
CA PHE A 238 0.55 -30.93 14.95
C PHE A 238 -0.73 -31.37 14.23
N ALA A 239 -0.60 -32.19 13.19
CA ALA A 239 -1.76 -32.76 12.52
C ALA A 239 -2.60 -33.68 13.45
N ASP A 240 -1.97 -34.35 14.43
CA ASP A 240 -2.58 -35.46 15.19
C ASP A 240 -2.55 -35.32 16.73
N ARG A 241 -1.89 -34.30 17.31
CA ARG A 241 -1.68 -34.20 18.79
C ARG A 241 -1.83 -32.79 19.34
N GLU A 242 -2.47 -32.68 20.50
CA GLU A 242 -2.65 -31.43 21.24
C GLU A 242 -2.07 -31.55 22.67
N SER A 243 -0.86 -31.03 22.91
CA SER A 243 -0.34 -30.83 24.27
C SER A 243 -0.08 -29.35 24.57
N PRO A 244 -0.08 -28.92 25.84
CA PRO A 244 0.23 -27.53 26.21
C PRO A 244 1.71 -27.15 25.98
N GLU A 245 2.64 -28.10 26.09
CA GLU A 245 4.09 -27.91 25.85
C GLU A 245 4.37 -27.49 24.39
N ASP A 246 3.46 -27.86 23.50
CA ASP A 246 3.52 -27.53 22.09
C ASP A 246 3.27 -26.06 21.76
N ARG A 247 2.52 -25.37 22.62
CA ARG A 247 2.26 -23.95 22.43
C ARG A 247 3.52 -23.12 22.61
N GLU A 248 4.28 -23.38 23.66
CA GLU A 248 5.55 -22.69 23.93
C GLU A 248 6.55 -22.89 22.78
N ARG A 249 6.59 -24.09 22.20
CA ARG A 249 7.43 -24.41 21.04
C ARG A 249 7.05 -23.57 19.81
N CYS A 250 5.76 -23.46 19.54
CA CYS A 250 5.27 -22.67 18.40
C CYS A 250 5.49 -21.18 18.61
N ASP A 251 5.39 -20.69 19.86
CA ASP A 251 5.67 -19.29 20.19
C ASP A 251 7.14 -18.91 19.90
N VAL A 252 8.10 -19.83 20.10
CA VAL A 252 9.51 -19.62 19.75
C VAL A 252 9.70 -19.44 18.25
N ILE A 253 9.12 -20.34 17.44
CA ILE A 253 9.20 -20.26 15.97
C ILE A 253 8.45 -19.04 15.43
N PHE A 254 7.28 -18.74 15.99
CA PHE A 254 6.51 -17.56 15.63
C PHE A 254 7.25 -16.26 15.99
N GLY A 255 7.95 -16.21 17.12
CA GLY A 255 8.79 -15.08 17.50
C GLY A 255 9.88 -14.79 16.46
N TRP A 256 10.49 -15.84 15.90
CA TRP A 256 11.48 -15.70 14.84
C TRP A 256 10.86 -15.29 13.49
N TYR A 257 9.75 -15.93 13.10
CA TYR A 257 8.92 -15.57 11.92
C TYR A 257 8.55 -14.09 11.93
N SER A 258 8.16 -13.59 13.10
CA SER A 258 7.70 -12.23 13.27
C SER A 258 8.84 -11.20 13.27
N SER A 259 9.95 -11.47 13.96
CA SER A 259 10.95 -10.43 14.28
C SER A 259 12.26 -10.50 13.50
N ARG A 260 12.71 -11.70 13.10
CA ARG A 260 14.05 -11.91 12.51
C ARG A 260 13.98 -12.31 11.04
N LEU A 261 13.02 -13.16 10.67
CA LEU A 261 12.82 -13.58 9.29
C LEU A 261 12.63 -12.42 8.30
N PRO A 262 11.91 -11.32 8.65
CA PRO A 262 11.82 -10.14 7.78
C PRO A 262 13.16 -9.51 7.43
N VAL A 263 14.15 -9.58 8.33
CA VAL A 263 15.48 -9.01 8.12
C VAL A 263 16.31 -9.89 7.17
N GLU A 264 16.10 -11.21 7.22
CA GLU A 264 16.89 -12.16 6.45
C GLU A 264 16.39 -12.32 5.01
N VAL A 265 15.09 -12.49 4.82
CA VAL A 265 14.49 -12.72 3.48
C VAL A 265 14.15 -11.40 2.78
N GLY A 266 13.84 -10.35 3.53
CA GLY A 266 13.35 -9.10 2.95
C GLY A 266 12.02 -9.27 2.21
N SER A 267 11.83 -8.50 1.14
CA SER A 267 10.56 -8.39 0.39
C SER A 267 10.39 -9.44 -0.74
N ASP A 268 11.01 -10.62 -0.63
CA ASP A 268 10.83 -11.69 -1.62
C ASP A 268 9.46 -12.37 -1.45
N ASN A 269 8.47 -11.84 -2.18
CA ASN A 269 7.10 -12.36 -2.17
C ASN A 269 7.02 -13.85 -2.51
N ALA A 270 7.81 -14.36 -3.46
CA ALA A 270 7.75 -15.76 -3.87
C ALA A 270 8.22 -16.68 -2.75
N TRP A 271 9.21 -16.24 -1.98
CA TRP A 271 9.67 -16.97 -0.80
C TRP A 271 8.59 -17.03 0.28
N TRP A 272 7.94 -15.90 0.63
CA TRP A 272 6.89 -15.86 1.65
C TRP A 272 5.71 -16.79 1.32
N ARG A 273 5.31 -16.86 0.04
CA ARG A 273 4.24 -17.78 -0.40
C ARG A 273 4.55 -19.26 -0.17
N ARG A 274 5.84 -19.65 -0.01
CA ARG A 274 6.20 -21.05 0.34
C ARG A 274 5.73 -21.45 1.74
N LEU A 275 5.44 -20.49 2.62
CA LEU A 275 4.95 -20.73 3.98
C LEU A 275 3.43 -20.89 4.05
N ASP A 276 2.68 -20.39 3.06
CA ASP A 276 1.21 -20.42 3.02
C ASP A 276 0.55 -21.80 3.15
N PRO A 277 1.18 -22.93 2.76
CA PRO A 277 0.61 -24.27 2.96
C PRO A 277 0.75 -24.82 4.39
N TYR A 278 1.64 -24.27 5.22
CA TYR A 278 2.06 -24.90 6.48
C TYR A 278 1.45 -24.20 7.70
N ALA A 279 0.84 -24.95 8.60
CA ALA A 279 0.26 -24.45 9.83
C ALA A 279 1.28 -24.42 10.97
N PHE A 280 1.73 -23.22 11.34
CA PHE A 280 2.68 -23.03 12.45
C PHE A 280 2.40 -21.78 13.28
N ILE A 281 1.50 -20.89 12.84
CA ILE A 281 1.21 -19.65 13.55
C ILE A 281 0.16 -19.92 14.63
N PRO A 282 0.46 -19.64 15.91
CA PRO A 282 -0.52 -19.77 16.98
C PRO A 282 -1.68 -18.79 16.78
N ARG A 283 -2.91 -19.30 16.79
CA ARG A 283 -4.10 -18.44 16.75
C ARG A 283 -4.58 -18.01 18.13
N HIS A 284 -5.25 -16.88 18.17
CA HIS A 284 -6.01 -16.47 19.34
C HIS A 284 -7.22 -17.40 19.57
N ALA A 285 -7.66 -17.49 20.83
CA ALA A 285 -8.79 -18.36 21.20
C ALA A 285 -10.11 -17.83 20.61
N SER A 286 -10.31 -16.51 20.63
CA SER A 286 -11.37 -15.79 19.93
C SER A 286 -10.85 -15.28 18.58
N GLN A 287 -11.74 -15.21 17.59
CA GLN A 287 -11.44 -14.70 16.25
C GLN A 287 -11.78 -13.21 16.11
N ARG A 288 -12.30 -12.60 17.18
CA ARG A 288 -12.72 -11.20 17.23
C ARG A 288 -11.85 -10.41 18.21
N SER A 289 -11.46 -9.21 17.80
CA SER A 289 -10.66 -8.31 18.62
C SER A 289 -11.56 -7.39 19.46
N GLY A 290 -11.28 -7.29 20.75
CA GLY A 290 -11.92 -6.35 21.67
C GLY A 290 -13.12 -6.91 22.47
N GLU A 291 -13.42 -6.24 23.57
CA GLU A 291 -14.52 -6.56 24.51
C GLU A 291 -15.89 -6.06 24.03
N LEU A 292 -16.11 -5.89 22.72
CA LEU A 292 -17.45 -5.63 22.22
C LEU A 292 -18.28 -6.89 22.51
N HIS A 293 -19.05 -6.84 23.60
CA HIS A 293 -19.94 -7.89 24.08
C HIS A 293 -21.06 -8.09 23.07
N ALA A 294 -20.74 -8.68 21.92
CA ALA A 294 -21.74 -9.23 21.05
C ALA A 294 -22.51 -10.30 21.84
N ALA A 295 -23.83 -10.32 21.69
CA ALA A 295 -24.68 -11.26 22.39
C ALA A 295 -24.47 -12.72 21.95
N PHE A 296 -23.55 -12.98 21.01
CA PHE A 296 -23.27 -14.27 20.41
C PHE A 296 -21.80 -14.67 20.50
N ARG A 297 -21.53 -15.98 20.51
CA ARG A 297 -20.17 -16.53 20.56
C ARG A 297 -19.60 -16.66 19.15
N ASP A 298 -18.40 -16.14 18.92
CA ASP A 298 -17.68 -16.21 17.64
C ASP A 298 -17.62 -17.66 17.09
N THR A 299 -17.38 -18.62 17.98
CA THR A 299 -17.21 -20.04 17.64
C THR A 299 -18.45 -20.70 17.03
N GLU A 300 -19.64 -20.11 17.16
CA GLU A 300 -20.87 -20.66 16.55
C GLU A 300 -20.97 -20.34 15.04
N TYR A 301 -20.38 -19.23 14.61
CA TYR A 301 -20.58 -18.69 13.26
C TYR A 301 -19.30 -18.65 12.43
N ALA A 302 -18.14 -18.57 13.08
CA ALA A 302 -16.85 -18.58 12.41
C ALA A 302 -16.44 -19.98 11.93
N LEU A 303 -15.55 -20.02 10.94
CA LEU A 303 -14.89 -21.26 10.55
C LEU A 303 -14.07 -21.82 11.71
N THR A 304 -14.12 -23.14 11.88
CA THR A 304 -13.32 -23.83 12.89
C THR A 304 -11.89 -23.95 12.40
N PHE A 305 -10.95 -23.37 13.15
CA PHE A 305 -9.53 -23.47 12.86
C PHE A 305 -8.79 -24.33 13.89
N PRO A 306 -7.80 -25.12 13.45
CA PRO A 306 -6.83 -25.73 14.36
C PRO A 306 -6.09 -24.66 15.18
N ARG A 307 -5.42 -25.06 16.26
CA ARG A 307 -4.68 -24.12 17.13
C ARG A 307 -3.53 -23.41 16.40
N LEU A 308 -2.97 -24.07 15.41
CA LEU A 308 -1.99 -23.51 14.50
C LEU A 308 -2.67 -23.28 13.16
N VAL A 309 -2.36 -22.17 12.53
CA VAL A 309 -2.90 -21.81 11.23
C VAL A 309 -1.77 -21.38 10.30
N PRO A 310 -1.96 -21.52 8.98
CA PRO A 310 -1.00 -21.00 8.03
C PRO A 310 -1.09 -19.46 7.91
N PRO A 311 -0.04 -18.80 7.38
CA PRO A 311 -0.04 -17.36 7.10
C PRO A 311 -1.22 -16.90 6.22
N SER A 312 -1.69 -17.77 5.32
CA SER A 312 -2.85 -17.51 4.47
C SER A 312 -4.20 -17.50 5.20
N LYS A 313 -4.26 -17.96 6.45
CA LYS A 313 -5.49 -18.08 7.27
C LYS A 313 -5.48 -17.24 8.55
N VAL A 314 -4.44 -16.44 8.74
CA VAL A 314 -4.42 -15.42 9.80
C VAL A 314 -5.02 -14.10 9.34
N LEU A 315 -5.39 -13.27 10.30
CA LEU A 315 -6.03 -11.97 10.12
C LEU A 315 -5.33 -10.94 11.01
N ARG A 316 -5.07 -9.75 10.47
CA ARG A 316 -4.63 -8.60 11.27
C ARG A 316 -5.78 -8.06 12.10
N ASP A 317 -5.44 -7.52 13.26
CA ASP A 317 -6.40 -6.90 14.19
C ASP A 317 -7.29 -5.84 13.51
N GLU A 318 -6.68 -5.02 12.66
CA GLU A 318 -7.36 -3.95 11.89
C GLU A 318 -8.45 -4.46 10.93
N TYR A 319 -8.40 -5.72 10.52
CA TYR A 319 -9.39 -6.35 9.65
C TYR A 319 -10.32 -7.32 10.39
N SER A 320 -10.25 -7.37 11.72
CA SER A 320 -11.08 -8.28 12.53
C SER A 320 -12.57 -8.12 12.21
N SER A 321 -13.07 -6.89 12.19
CA SER A 321 -14.49 -6.57 11.95
C SER A 321 -15.03 -6.95 10.56
N VAL A 322 -14.15 -7.21 9.59
CA VAL A 322 -14.55 -7.49 8.19
C VAL A 322 -14.31 -8.93 7.75
N ALA A 323 -13.64 -9.76 8.57
CA ALA A 323 -13.32 -11.13 8.19
C ALA A 323 -13.15 -12.12 9.35
N TRP A 324 -13.54 -11.79 10.58
CA TRP A 324 -13.39 -12.69 11.74
C TRP A 324 -14.11 -14.04 11.60
N THR A 325 -15.12 -14.16 10.73
CA THR A 325 -15.76 -15.47 10.49
C THR A 325 -14.97 -16.37 9.53
N GLN A 326 -14.01 -15.80 8.78
CA GLN A 326 -13.32 -16.47 7.68
C GLN A 326 -11.84 -16.73 7.95
N ARG A 327 -11.24 -16.05 8.94
CA ARG A 327 -9.82 -16.17 9.29
C ARG A 327 -9.61 -16.04 10.79
N ALA A 328 -8.52 -16.60 11.29
CA ALA A 328 -8.17 -16.56 12.70
C ALA A 328 -7.27 -15.36 13.03
N LEU A 329 -7.39 -14.79 14.24
CA LEU A 329 -6.46 -13.76 14.71
C LEU A 329 -5.15 -14.38 15.20
N PHE A 330 -4.07 -13.60 15.15
CA PHE A 330 -2.81 -13.95 15.78
C PHE A 330 -2.97 -14.07 17.30
N ALA A 331 -2.37 -15.09 17.92
CA ALA A 331 -2.36 -15.22 19.39
C ALA A 331 -1.64 -14.04 20.07
N SER A 332 -0.58 -13.54 19.42
CA SER A 332 0.18 -12.37 19.84
C SER A 332 0.47 -11.50 18.61
N ALA A 333 0.38 -10.19 18.78
CA ALA A 333 0.58 -9.26 17.66
C ALA A 333 2.01 -9.39 17.11
N PRO A 334 2.18 -9.62 15.79
CA PRO A 334 3.51 -9.70 15.22
C PRO A 334 4.15 -8.30 15.13
N ASP A 335 5.48 -8.30 15.10
CA ASP A 335 6.32 -7.14 14.79
C ASP A 335 5.89 -6.47 13.48
N LYS A 336 5.81 -5.13 13.50
CA LYS A 336 5.40 -4.30 12.36
C LYS A 336 6.27 -4.53 11.12
N ARG A 337 7.52 -4.95 11.30
CA ARG A 337 8.43 -5.27 10.19
C ARG A 337 7.91 -6.39 9.30
N LEU A 338 7.18 -7.37 9.86
CA LEU A 338 6.57 -8.44 9.08
C LEU A 338 5.58 -7.87 8.05
N TYR A 339 4.76 -6.90 8.44
CA TYR A 339 3.78 -6.28 7.55
C TYR A 339 4.41 -5.42 6.45
N MET A 340 5.65 -4.96 6.64
CA MET A 340 6.38 -4.18 5.63
C MET A 340 7.00 -5.07 4.55
N VAL A 341 7.40 -6.29 4.90
CA VAL A 341 8.05 -7.23 3.96
C VAL A 341 7.06 -8.19 3.30
N ASP A 342 6.00 -8.57 4.01
CA ASP A 342 4.86 -9.33 3.49
C ASP A 342 3.59 -8.50 3.66
N GLU A 343 3.33 -7.63 2.68
CA GLU A 343 2.20 -6.70 2.74
C GLU A 343 0.83 -7.41 2.75
N VAL A 344 0.77 -8.67 2.29
CA VAL A 344 -0.47 -9.43 2.11
C VAL A 344 -0.81 -10.28 3.35
N VAL A 345 0.16 -10.60 4.21
CA VAL A 345 -0.09 -11.42 5.40
C VAL A 345 -1.18 -10.80 6.27
N GLY A 346 -2.19 -11.61 6.63
CA GLY A 346 -3.28 -11.14 7.47
C GLY A 346 -4.28 -10.17 6.82
N VAL A 347 -4.14 -9.89 5.52
CA VAL A 347 -5.12 -9.09 4.75
C VAL A 347 -6.15 -10.05 4.12
N PRO A 348 -7.46 -9.88 4.39
CA PRO A 348 -8.49 -10.74 3.81
C PRO A 348 -8.69 -10.45 2.32
N THR A 349 -9.06 -11.47 1.55
CA THR A 349 -9.45 -11.26 0.15
C THR A 349 -10.87 -10.69 0.08
N VAL A 350 -11.19 -9.99 -1.02
CA VAL A 350 -12.55 -9.46 -1.23
C VAL A 350 -13.60 -10.57 -1.25
N GLU A 351 -13.26 -11.75 -1.79
CA GLU A 351 -14.13 -12.93 -1.74
C GLU A 351 -14.44 -13.38 -0.30
N GLU A 352 -13.43 -13.40 0.56
CA GLU A 352 -13.60 -13.75 1.98
C GLU A 352 -14.47 -12.71 2.69
N VAL A 353 -14.28 -11.42 2.43
CA VAL A 353 -15.11 -10.36 3.03
C VAL A 353 -16.57 -10.46 2.56
N VAL A 354 -16.85 -10.83 1.31
CA VAL A 354 -18.22 -11.11 0.85
C VAL A 354 -18.81 -12.35 1.55
N LYS A 355 -18.04 -13.43 1.72
CA LYS A 355 -18.47 -14.60 2.50
C LYS A 355 -18.74 -14.23 3.97
N HIS A 356 -17.92 -13.35 4.55
CA HIS A 356 -18.13 -12.80 5.88
C HIS A 356 -19.46 -12.05 5.96
N LEU A 357 -19.72 -11.13 5.02
CA LEU A 357 -20.99 -10.39 4.95
C LEU A 357 -22.18 -11.34 4.92
N CYS A 358 -22.13 -12.40 4.10
CA CYS A 358 -23.19 -13.40 4.04
C CYS A 358 -23.41 -14.10 5.39
N VAL A 359 -22.35 -14.40 6.15
CA VAL A 359 -22.49 -14.96 7.50
C VAL A 359 -23.14 -13.94 8.45
N LEU A 360 -22.66 -12.69 8.46
CA LEU A 360 -23.20 -11.64 9.31
C LEU A 360 -24.71 -11.44 9.08
N THR A 361 -25.14 -11.32 7.83
CA THR A 361 -26.53 -10.91 7.50
C THR A 361 -27.50 -12.08 7.38
N LEU A 362 -27.05 -13.24 6.89
CA LEU A 362 -27.95 -14.39 6.65
C LEU A 362 -27.99 -15.37 7.83
N ARG A 363 -26.94 -15.41 8.68
CA ARG A 363 -26.86 -16.37 9.80
C ARG A 363 -26.94 -15.71 11.17
N ILE A 364 -26.29 -14.57 11.38
CA ILE A 364 -26.22 -13.91 12.69
C ILE A 364 -27.37 -12.92 12.88
N ALA A 365 -27.56 -11.97 11.95
CA ALA A 365 -28.55 -10.92 12.08
C ALA A 365 -29.99 -11.40 12.33
N PRO A 366 -30.49 -12.52 11.74
CA PRO A 366 -31.84 -13.01 12.03
C PRO A 366 -32.05 -13.46 13.48
N LYS A 367 -30.98 -13.82 14.19
CA LYS A 367 -31.01 -14.30 15.59
C LYS A 367 -30.66 -13.21 16.60
N HIS A 368 -29.94 -12.17 16.16
CA HIS A 368 -29.39 -11.12 17.00
C HIS A 368 -29.76 -9.74 16.42
N LEU A 369 -31.06 -9.48 16.31
CA LEU A 369 -31.59 -8.19 15.87
C LEU A 369 -31.18 -7.11 16.89
N SER A 370 -30.71 -5.96 16.39
CA SER A 370 -30.31 -4.79 17.20
C SER A 370 -28.99 -4.93 18.01
N ASP A 371 -28.13 -5.90 17.69
CA ASP A 371 -26.79 -5.99 18.30
C ASP A 371 -25.85 -4.92 17.72
N GLN A 372 -25.36 -4.00 18.58
CA GLN A 372 -24.49 -2.89 18.18
C GLN A 372 -23.12 -3.35 17.67
N GLY A 373 -22.60 -4.47 18.19
CA GLY A 373 -21.35 -5.06 17.73
C GLY A 373 -21.49 -5.64 16.32
N LEU A 374 -22.61 -6.29 16.03
CA LEU A 374 -22.92 -6.79 14.69
C LEU A 374 -23.12 -5.64 13.69
N LEU A 375 -23.78 -4.55 14.10
CA LEU A 375 -23.94 -3.38 13.25
C LEU A 375 -22.60 -2.75 12.87
N ALA A 376 -21.67 -2.67 13.83
CA ALA A 376 -20.32 -2.18 13.59
C ALA A 376 -19.56 -3.05 12.57
N ASP A 377 -19.64 -4.38 12.69
CA ASP A 377 -19.03 -5.32 11.74
C ASP A 377 -19.66 -5.20 10.33
N ILE A 378 -20.99 -5.10 10.24
CA ILE A 378 -21.71 -4.92 8.97
C ILE A 378 -21.29 -3.60 8.30
N LYS A 379 -21.23 -2.51 9.07
CA LYS A 379 -20.83 -1.19 8.56
C LYS A 379 -19.38 -1.20 8.07
N ALA A 380 -18.46 -1.73 8.86
CA ALA A 380 -17.05 -1.87 8.47
C ALA A 380 -16.90 -2.73 7.21
N THR A 381 -17.70 -3.79 7.08
CA THR A 381 -17.72 -4.66 5.90
C THR A 381 -18.23 -3.91 4.66
N TYR A 382 -19.27 -3.07 4.78
CA TYR A 382 -19.73 -2.23 3.68
C TYR A 382 -18.69 -1.18 3.27
N GLU A 383 -18.04 -0.53 4.25
CA GLU A 383 -16.98 0.45 3.99
C GLU A 383 -15.83 -0.20 3.19
N PHE A 384 -15.32 -1.34 3.66
CA PHE A 384 -14.25 -2.09 2.99
C PHE A 384 -14.62 -2.49 1.55
N LEU A 385 -15.82 -3.03 1.35
CA LEU A 385 -16.27 -3.47 0.02
C LEU A 385 -16.57 -2.28 -0.91
N SER A 386 -17.01 -1.14 -0.36
CA SER A 386 -17.27 0.07 -1.13
C SER A 386 -15.99 0.72 -1.64
N GLU A 387 -14.90 0.67 -0.88
CA GLU A 387 -13.58 1.13 -1.35
C GLU A 387 -13.00 0.25 -2.48
N ARG A 388 -13.42 -1.03 -2.54
CA ARG A 388 -12.94 -2.03 -3.51
C ARG A 388 -14.07 -2.54 -4.43
N GLU A 389 -15.00 -1.65 -4.80
CA GLU A 389 -16.23 -2.00 -5.53
C GLU A 389 -16.00 -2.80 -6.82
N ALA A 390 -14.93 -2.51 -7.55
CA ALA A 390 -14.61 -3.13 -8.84
C ALA A 390 -14.23 -4.61 -8.66
N GLU A 391 -13.45 -4.92 -7.62
CA GLU A 391 -13.06 -6.28 -7.25
C GLU A 391 -14.21 -7.04 -6.57
N ALA A 392 -15.06 -6.34 -5.81
CA ALA A 392 -16.19 -6.95 -5.11
C ALA A 392 -17.35 -7.33 -6.03
N LYS A 393 -17.53 -6.60 -7.15
CA LYS A 393 -18.61 -6.78 -8.13
C LYS A 393 -18.86 -8.24 -8.55
N PRO A 394 -17.88 -9.04 -9.03
CA PRO A 394 -18.13 -10.41 -9.46
C PRO A 394 -18.69 -11.29 -8.34
N TYR A 395 -18.19 -11.13 -7.11
CA TYR A 395 -18.63 -11.92 -5.95
C TYR A 395 -20.00 -11.49 -5.44
N LEU A 396 -20.28 -10.18 -5.37
CA LEU A 396 -21.57 -9.66 -4.93
C LEU A 396 -22.70 -9.97 -5.93
N ARG A 397 -22.40 -10.04 -7.23
CA ARG A 397 -23.41 -10.37 -8.26
C ARG A 397 -23.96 -11.78 -8.12
N ILE A 398 -23.17 -12.73 -7.60
CA ILE A 398 -23.62 -14.09 -7.28
C ILE A 398 -24.74 -14.03 -6.24
N HIS A 399 -24.61 -13.11 -5.27
CA HIS A 399 -25.54 -12.92 -4.16
C HIS A 399 -26.59 -11.82 -4.41
N ARG A 400 -26.89 -11.46 -5.68
CA ARG A 400 -27.83 -10.35 -6.02
C ARG A 400 -29.21 -10.50 -5.38
N ARG A 401 -29.65 -11.74 -5.13
CA ARG A 401 -30.96 -12.09 -4.57
C ARG A 401 -30.94 -12.29 -3.05
N ASP A 402 -29.77 -12.34 -2.45
CA ASP A 402 -29.63 -12.55 -1.02
C ASP A 402 -29.84 -11.23 -0.27
N ARG A 403 -30.49 -11.30 0.89
CA ARG A 403 -30.83 -10.13 1.72
C ARG A 403 -29.60 -9.65 2.49
N LEU A 404 -28.64 -9.08 1.78
CA LEU A 404 -27.35 -8.67 2.33
C LEU A 404 -27.32 -7.22 2.83
N PHE A 405 -28.25 -6.36 2.43
CA PHE A 405 -28.15 -4.91 2.68
C PHE A 405 -29.20 -4.43 3.68
N LEU A 406 -28.76 -3.84 4.79
CA LEU A 406 -29.63 -3.29 5.85
C LEU A 406 -30.28 -1.98 5.38
N ASN A 407 -31.52 -2.02 4.89
CA ASN A 407 -32.20 -0.91 4.23
C ASN A 407 -33.11 -0.12 5.20
N VAL A 408 -32.50 0.65 6.09
CA VAL A 408 -33.19 1.47 7.11
C VAL A 408 -32.70 2.93 7.09
N ASN A 409 -33.40 3.86 7.73
CA ASN A 409 -32.94 5.25 7.81
C ASN A 409 -31.92 5.42 8.94
N ASP A 410 -32.26 4.93 10.13
CA ASP A 410 -31.38 4.89 11.30
C ASP A 410 -31.35 3.47 11.89
N PRO A 411 -30.24 2.73 11.79
CA PRO A 411 -30.14 1.36 12.31
C PRO A 411 -30.18 1.27 13.85
N SER A 412 -30.10 2.38 14.57
CA SER A 412 -30.19 2.41 16.05
C SER A 412 -31.63 2.49 16.53
N GLU A 413 -32.50 3.14 15.76
CA GLU A 413 -33.90 3.41 16.11
C GLU A 413 -34.88 2.56 15.29
N ASP A 414 -34.57 2.29 14.02
CA ASP A 414 -35.44 1.55 13.10
C ASP A 414 -35.29 0.02 13.28
N PRO A 415 -36.39 -0.75 13.10
CA PRO A 415 -36.31 -2.20 13.05
C PRO A 415 -35.49 -2.65 11.83
N TRP A 416 -34.53 -3.55 12.06
CA TRP A 416 -33.60 -3.99 11.01
C TRP A 416 -34.32 -4.72 9.88
N GLN A 417 -34.28 -4.14 8.69
CA GLN A 417 -34.83 -4.73 7.47
C GLN A 417 -33.71 -4.99 6.46
N PHE A 418 -33.43 -6.26 6.16
CA PHE A 418 -32.44 -6.64 5.15
C PHE A 418 -33.07 -6.89 3.79
N CYS A 419 -32.46 -6.35 2.75
CA CYS A 419 -32.96 -6.35 1.38
C CYS A 419 -31.91 -6.87 0.40
N ALA A 420 -32.40 -7.46 -0.70
CA ALA A 420 -31.57 -7.94 -1.78
C ALA A 420 -31.20 -6.78 -2.71
N ALA A 421 -29.94 -6.70 -3.13
CA ALA A 421 -29.51 -5.63 -4.04
C ALA A 421 -30.35 -5.57 -5.33
N GLY A 422 -30.77 -6.71 -5.86
CA GLY A 422 -31.61 -6.76 -7.07
C GLY A 422 -33.01 -6.17 -6.91
N GLN A 423 -33.47 -5.92 -5.67
CA GLN A 423 -34.76 -5.31 -5.37
C GLN A 423 -34.61 -3.82 -4.99
N MET A 424 -33.40 -3.29 -4.92
CA MET A 424 -33.15 -1.93 -4.43
C MET A 424 -32.96 -0.92 -5.57
N MET A 425 -33.50 0.29 -5.36
CA MET A 425 -33.43 1.38 -6.32
C MET A 425 -33.15 2.73 -5.70
N PHE A 426 -32.25 3.49 -6.33
CA PHE A 426 -32.02 4.89 -5.98
C PHE A 426 -33.03 5.80 -6.70
N ASN A 427 -33.46 6.86 -6.00
CA ASN A 427 -34.35 7.92 -6.49
C ASN A 427 -35.80 7.48 -6.81
N VAL A 428 -36.31 6.45 -6.13
CA VAL A 428 -37.68 5.93 -6.33
C VAL A 428 -38.33 5.72 -4.96
N PRO A 429 -39.64 6.00 -4.81
CA PRO A 429 -40.41 5.50 -3.67
C PRO A 429 -40.47 3.96 -3.69
N ASP A 430 -40.96 3.35 -2.61
CA ASP A 430 -41.23 1.91 -2.61
C ASP A 430 -42.41 1.60 -3.53
N GLU A 431 -42.21 0.70 -4.49
CA GLU A 431 -43.24 0.28 -5.46
C GLU A 431 -43.14 -1.23 -5.70
N ASP A 432 -44.25 -1.95 -5.54
CA ASP A 432 -44.36 -3.41 -5.70
C ASP A 432 -43.26 -4.18 -4.91
N ASP A 433 -42.44 -4.96 -5.63
CA ASP A 433 -41.30 -5.73 -5.11
C ASP A 433 -39.99 -4.93 -5.06
N ARG A 434 -40.02 -3.64 -5.45
CA ARG A 434 -38.85 -2.74 -5.53
C ARG A 434 -38.87 -1.76 -4.37
N GLN A 435 -37.74 -1.65 -3.68
CA GLN A 435 -37.59 -0.77 -2.52
C GLN A 435 -36.64 0.37 -2.81
N GLY A 436 -37.02 1.57 -2.37
CA GLY A 436 -36.15 2.74 -2.35
C GLY A 436 -34.98 2.54 -1.39
N VAL A 437 -33.77 2.88 -1.81
CA VAL A 437 -32.59 2.87 -0.92
C VAL A 437 -32.77 3.93 0.17
N ARG A 438 -32.61 3.52 1.43
CA ARG A 438 -32.74 4.37 2.62
C ARG A 438 -31.44 5.07 3.03
N ALA A 439 -31.56 6.04 3.93
CA ALA A 439 -30.47 6.96 4.29
C ALA A 439 -29.19 6.26 4.77
N PHE A 440 -29.30 5.16 5.54
CA PHE A 440 -28.14 4.41 6.04
C PHE A 440 -27.25 3.86 4.91
N LEU A 441 -27.84 3.52 3.76
CA LEU A 441 -27.12 2.90 2.64
C LEU A 441 -26.63 3.90 1.59
N TYR A 442 -26.96 5.19 1.70
CA TYR A 442 -26.49 6.21 0.75
C TYR A 442 -24.95 6.34 0.65
N PRO A 443 -24.17 6.28 1.75
CA PRO A 443 -22.72 6.28 1.66
C PRO A 443 -22.16 5.13 0.82
N PHE A 444 -22.87 4.01 0.76
CA PHE A 444 -22.47 2.78 0.06
C PHE A 444 -23.04 2.68 -1.35
N ARG A 445 -23.47 3.79 -1.96
CA ARG A 445 -24.11 3.80 -3.29
C ARG A 445 -23.36 2.98 -4.35
N LYS A 446 -22.03 3.12 -4.41
CA LYS A 446 -21.22 2.40 -5.41
C LYS A 446 -21.24 0.88 -5.20
N LEU A 447 -21.15 0.45 -3.93
CA LEU A 447 -21.28 -0.95 -3.53
C LEU A 447 -22.63 -1.55 -3.95
N LEU A 448 -23.74 -0.84 -3.69
CA LEU A 448 -25.08 -1.32 -4.05
C LEU A 448 -25.24 -1.49 -5.58
N LEU A 449 -24.77 -0.52 -6.36
CA LEU A 449 -24.79 -0.61 -7.83
C LEU A 449 -23.92 -1.77 -8.35
N ALA A 450 -22.76 -2.00 -7.72
CA ALA A 450 -21.91 -3.15 -8.02
C ALA A 450 -22.63 -4.48 -7.72
N ALA A 451 -23.32 -4.57 -6.58
CA ALA A 451 -24.09 -5.75 -6.17
C ALA A 451 -25.34 -6.03 -7.02
N GLY A 452 -25.89 -5.00 -7.69
CA GLY A 452 -27.00 -5.15 -8.64
C GLY A 452 -28.25 -4.34 -8.36
N ALA A 453 -28.14 -3.31 -7.52
CA ALA A 453 -29.13 -2.25 -7.40
C ALA A 453 -29.18 -1.42 -8.69
N GLU A 454 -30.33 -0.82 -8.94
CA GLU A 454 -30.58 0.05 -10.10
C GLU A 454 -30.70 1.51 -9.64
N GLU A 455 -30.43 2.44 -10.53
CA GLU A 455 -30.65 3.87 -10.28
C GLU A 455 -31.48 4.44 -11.41
N ILE A 456 -32.61 5.05 -11.05
CA ILE A 456 -33.40 5.80 -12.02
C ILE A 456 -32.78 7.19 -12.14
N LYS A 457 -32.27 7.48 -13.34
CA LYS A 457 -31.93 8.85 -13.73
C LYS A 457 -33.23 9.56 -14.06
N LEU A 458 -33.74 10.33 -13.10
CA LEU A 458 -34.90 11.17 -13.32
C LEU A 458 -34.62 12.10 -14.52
N PRO A 459 -35.48 12.13 -15.54
CA PRO A 459 -35.32 13.07 -16.65
C PRO A 459 -35.40 14.49 -16.08
N LYS A 460 -34.37 15.29 -16.35
CA LYS A 460 -34.41 16.72 -16.04
C LYS A 460 -35.54 17.32 -16.86
N ALA A 461 -36.60 17.78 -16.20
CA ALA A 461 -37.66 18.52 -16.87
C ALA A 461 -37.03 19.68 -17.66
N PRO A 462 -37.49 19.95 -18.90
CA PRO A 462 -36.97 21.08 -19.66
C PRO A 462 -37.23 22.35 -18.85
N ILE A 463 -36.16 23.10 -18.59
CA ILE A 463 -36.25 24.42 -17.98
C ILE A 463 -37.04 25.28 -18.97
N LEU A 464 -38.23 25.72 -18.57
CA LEU A 464 -38.98 26.73 -19.31
C LEU A 464 -38.13 28.02 -19.28
N VAL A 465 -37.49 28.33 -20.40
CA VAL A 465 -36.80 29.61 -20.58
C VAL A 465 -37.88 30.66 -20.78
N LEU A 466 -38.30 31.28 -19.68
CA LEU A 466 -39.10 32.49 -19.72
C LEU A 466 -38.25 33.59 -20.38
N SER A 467 -38.86 34.38 -21.26
CA SER A 467 -38.23 35.58 -21.83
C SER A 467 -37.70 36.46 -20.72
N SER A 468 -36.55 37.09 -20.93
CA SER A 468 -36.01 37.97 -19.89
C SER A 468 -36.97 39.14 -19.68
N ALA A 469 -37.08 39.63 -18.43
CA ALA A 469 -37.93 40.78 -18.11
C ALA A 469 -37.61 42.01 -18.99
N GLN A 470 -36.37 42.12 -19.46
CA GLN A 470 -35.91 43.18 -20.36
C GLN A 470 -36.53 43.08 -21.77
N GLU A 471 -36.67 41.87 -22.32
CA GLU A 471 -37.27 41.65 -23.64
C GLU A 471 -38.77 41.93 -23.63
N GLU A 472 -39.45 41.54 -22.55
CA GLU A 472 -40.89 41.81 -22.36
C GLU A 472 -41.15 43.31 -22.19
N LEU A 473 -40.34 44.01 -21.39
CA LEU A 473 -40.45 45.46 -21.22
C LEU A 473 -40.18 46.22 -22.52
N SER A 474 -39.19 45.79 -23.30
CA SER A 474 -38.86 46.40 -24.60
C SER A 474 -40.01 46.23 -25.60
N ARG A 475 -40.65 45.05 -25.64
CA ARG A 475 -41.83 44.78 -26.47
C ARG A 475 -43.04 45.62 -26.05
N LEU A 476 -43.25 45.77 -24.75
CA LEU A 476 -44.33 46.59 -24.20
C LEU A 476 -44.15 48.07 -24.60
N ARG A 477 -42.95 48.60 -24.41
CA ARG A 477 -42.56 49.97 -24.79
C ARG A 477 -42.78 50.25 -26.29
N ALA A 478 -42.26 49.37 -27.15
CA ALA A 478 -42.48 49.46 -28.59
C ALA A 478 -43.97 49.43 -28.98
N SER A 479 -44.79 48.67 -28.25
CA SER A 479 -46.25 48.61 -28.50
C SER A 479 -46.94 49.92 -28.12
N PHE A 480 -46.58 50.53 -26.97
CA PHE A 480 -47.09 51.84 -26.60
C PHE A 480 -46.65 52.94 -27.56
N ASP A 481 -45.44 52.85 -28.11
CA ASP A 481 -44.95 53.81 -29.10
C ASP A 481 -45.73 53.72 -30.42
N ALA A 482 -46.00 52.50 -30.89
CA ALA A 482 -46.85 52.29 -32.05
C ALA A 482 -48.27 52.88 -31.85
N LEU A 483 -48.84 52.77 -30.65
CA LEU A 483 -50.11 53.41 -30.31
C LEU A 483 -50.00 54.95 -30.32
N ARG A 484 -48.90 55.51 -29.80
CA ARG A 484 -48.64 56.95 -29.79
C ARG A 484 -48.54 57.50 -31.22
N VAL A 485 -47.71 56.88 -32.07
CA VAL A 485 -47.50 57.29 -33.47
C VAL A 485 -48.79 57.19 -34.28
N SER A 486 -49.60 56.15 -34.04
CA SER A 486 -50.92 56.00 -34.68
C SER A 486 -52.03 56.87 -34.06
N ARG A 487 -51.71 57.68 -33.04
CA ARG A 487 -52.65 58.53 -32.27
C ARG A 487 -53.78 57.74 -31.61
N THR A 488 -53.58 56.45 -31.39
CA THR A 488 -54.57 55.54 -30.80
C THR A 488 -54.48 55.63 -29.29
N LEU A 489 -55.62 55.83 -28.61
CA LEU A 489 -55.72 55.95 -27.13
C LEU A 489 -54.91 57.10 -26.51
N THR A 490 -54.44 58.06 -27.31
CA THR A 490 -53.70 59.23 -26.83
C THR A 490 -54.66 60.27 -26.22
N ASP A 491 -54.55 60.54 -24.92
CA ASP A 491 -55.47 61.38 -24.14
C ASP A 491 -54.83 62.70 -23.65
N VAL A 492 -53.60 62.98 -24.07
CA VAL A 492 -52.91 64.26 -23.87
C VAL A 492 -52.16 64.67 -25.13
N MET A 493 -52.04 65.97 -25.36
CA MET A 493 -51.27 66.55 -26.45
C MET A 493 -50.46 67.77 -26.00
N PHE A 494 -49.28 67.95 -26.56
CA PHE A 494 -48.44 69.14 -26.38
C PHE A 494 -48.53 70.00 -27.64
N LYS A 495 -48.75 71.31 -27.47
CA LYS A 495 -48.93 72.25 -28.58
C LYS A 495 -48.38 73.64 -28.23
N VAL A 496 -47.78 74.32 -29.20
CA VAL A 496 -47.31 75.71 -29.05
C VAL A 496 -48.50 76.66 -28.88
N SER A 497 -48.41 77.54 -27.88
CA SER A 497 -49.47 78.50 -27.56
C SER A 497 -49.66 79.52 -28.68
N GLY A 498 -50.89 79.66 -29.19
CA GLY A 498 -51.22 80.64 -30.26
C GLY A 498 -50.81 80.23 -31.68
N ASP A 499 -50.25 79.04 -31.87
CA ASP A 499 -49.85 78.55 -33.18
C ASP A 499 -50.98 77.77 -33.89
N GLU A 500 -51.28 78.16 -35.13
CA GLU A 500 -52.23 77.48 -36.02
C GLU A 500 -51.53 76.49 -36.98
N SER A 501 -50.20 76.39 -36.95
CA SER A 501 -49.39 75.52 -37.84
C SER A 501 -49.73 74.03 -37.77
N GLY A 502 -50.39 73.59 -36.69
CA GLY A 502 -50.91 72.23 -36.55
C GLY A 502 -49.92 71.21 -36.00
N ASP A 503 -48.69 71.62 -35.65
CA ASP A 503 -47.72 70.71 -35.03
C ASP A 503 -48.13 70.39 -33.57
N GLU A 504 -48.49 69.13 -33.36
CA GLU A 504 -48.92 68.60 -32.07
C GLU A 504 -48.21 67.27 -31.75
N LEU A 505 -47.85 67.08 -30.48
CA LEU A 505 -47.30 65.82 -29.99
C LEU A 505 -48.32 65.14 -29.10
N ARG A 506 -48.78 63.95 -29.50
CA ARG A 506 -49.74 63.18 -28.71
C ARG A 506 -49.06 62.17 -27.82
N ALA A 507 -49.66 61.89 -26.66
CA ALA A 507 -49.18 60.91 -25.70
C ALA A 507 -50.32 60.32 -24.85
N HIS A 508 -49.97 59.34 -24.02
CA HIS A 508 -50.84 58.69 -23.05
C HIS A 508 -50.51 59.20 -21.63
N ARG A 509 -51.47 59.82 -20.95
CA ARG A 509 -51.36 60.33 -19.57
C ARG A 509 -50.89 59.25 -18.62
N ALA A 510 -51.43 58.05 -18.77
CA ALA A 510 -51.07 56.91 -17.93
C ALA A 510 -49.56 56.61 -18.00
N LEU A 511 -48.97 56.59 -19.20
CA LEU A 511 -47.54 56.31 -19.35
C LEU A 511 -46.67 57.46 -18.82
N LEU A 512 -47.07 58.70 -19.08
CA LEU A 512 -46.39 59.88 -18.56
C LEU A 512 -46.39 59.90 -17.01
N ALA A 513 -47.54 59.66 -16.39
CA ALA A 513 -47.69 59.62 -14.93
C ALA A 513 -46.92 58.47 -14.26
N THR A 514 -46.68 57.37 -14.98
CA THR A 514 -45.84 56.27 -14.48
C THR A 514 -44.35 56.58 -14.54
N THR A 515 -43.92 57.46 -15.45
CA THR A 515 -42.50 57.75 -15.69
C THR A 515 -42.01 59.01 -15.02
N SER A 516 -42.91 59.89 -14.58
CA SER A 516 -42.58 61.17 -13.94
C SER A 516 -43.62 61.51 -12.88
N GLU A 517 -43.13 61.95 -11.71
CA GLU A 517 -43.98 62.45 -10.62
C GLU A 517 -44.67 63.75 -11.01
N TYR A 518 -44.00 64.63 -11.78
CA TYR A 518 -44.60 65.85 -12.31
C TYR A 518 -45.88 65.56 -13.10
N PHE A 519 -45.84 64.61 -14.04
CA PHE A 519 -47.03 64.25 -14.82
C PHE A 519 -48.08 63.51 -14.00
N ARG A 520 -47.66 62.75 -12.98
CA ARG A 520 -48.58 62.10 -12.05
C ARG A 520 -49.41 63.11 -11.28
N ASP A 521 -48.76 64.16 -10.78
CA ASP A 521 -49.42 65.24 -10.05
C ASP A 521 -50.28 66.09 -10.99
N LEU A 522 -49.75 66.44 -12.17
CA LEU A 522 -50.46 67.23 -13.20
C LEU A 522 -51.77 66.57 -13.66
N PHE A 523 -51.74 65.25 -13.90
CA PHE A 523 -52.92 64.50 -14.34
C PHE A 523 -53.78 63.97 -13.19
N GLY A 524 -53.35 64.16 -11.94
CA GLY A 524 -54.13 63.87 -10.74
C GLY A 524 -55.25 64.90 -10.53
N ASN A 525 -56.13 64.64 -9.56
CA ASN A 525 -57.32 65.48 -9.29
C ASN A 525 -56.99 66.86 -8.68
N HIS A 526 -55.74 67.33 -8.75
CA HIS A 526 -55.26 68.54 -8.10
C HIS A 526 -55.13 69.74 -9.06
N PHE A 527 -55.14 69.51 -10.37
CA PHE A 527 -55.02 70.53 -11.42
C PHE A 527 -56.15 70.42 -12.46
N SER A 528 -56.38 71.48 -13.24
CA SER A 528 -57.36 71.51 -14.33
C SER A 528 -57.12 70.40 -15.38
N GLU A 529 -55.86 70.03 -15.53
CA GLU A 529 -55.33 69.00 -16.43
C GLU A 529 -55.68 67.58 -15.96
N GLY A 530 -56.21 67.43 -14.75
CA GLY A 530 -56.77 66.18 -14.21
C GLY A 530 -58.15 65.80 -14.77
N GLY A 531 -58.78 66.66 -15.56
CA GLY A 531 -60.13 66.49 -16.09
C GLY A 531 -60.33 65.29 -17.03
N LEU A 532 -61.58 65.12 -17.49
CA LEU A 532 -61.95 64.09 -18.46
C LEU A 532 -61.20 64.30 -19.78
N ALA A 533 -60.60 63.23 -20.31
CA ALA A 533 -59.81 63.26 -21.52
C ALA A 533 -60.11 62.04 -22.41
N SER A 534 -59.99 62.20 -23.72
CA SER A 534 -60.15 61.11 -24.70
C SER A 534 -59.28 61.36 -25.93
N ALA A 535 -59.19 60.38 -26.83
CA ALA A 535 -58.46 60.56 -28.09
C ALA A 535 -59.04 61.66 -28.99
N GLN A 536 -60.35 61.93 -28.88
CA GLN A 536 -61.03 62.99 -29.63
C GLN A 536 -60.93 64.35 -28.93
N GLN A 537 -60.77 64.36 -27.61
CA GLN A 537 -60.64 65.56 -26.77
C GLN A 537 -59.51 65.36 -25.75
N PRO A 538 -58.24 65.43 -26.20
CA PRO A 538 -57.10 65.27 -25.31
C PRO A 538 -56.88 66.52 -24.44
N ILE A 539 -56.25 66.35 -23.28
CA ILE A 539 -55.76 67.48 -22.48
C ILE A 539 -54.63 68.17 -23.24
N VAL A 540 -54.72 69.49 -23.38
CA VAL A 540 -53.70 70.28 -24.08
C VAL A 540 -52.72 70.83 -23.05
N ILE A 541 -51.45 70.44 -23.18
CA ILE A 541 -50.34 71.03 -22.43
C ILE A 541 -49.69 72.08 -23.33
N PRO A 542 -49.75 73.37 -22.95
CA PRO A 542 -49.10 74.42 -23.72
C PRO A 542 -47.57 74.30 -23.59
N VAL A 543 -46.87 74.40 -24.72
CA VAL A 543 -45.41 74.65 -24.76
C VAL A 543 -45.13 76.07 -25.26
N ARG A 544 -43.99 76.65 -24.87
CA ARG A 544 -43.64 78.06 -25.11
C ARG A 544 -43.43 78.33 -26.59
N ASP A 545 -42.66 77.48 -27.27
CA ASP A 545 -42.23 77.68 -28.65
C ASP A 545 -41.92 76.34 -29.36
N ALA A 546 -41.46 76.43 -30.60
CA ALA A 546 -41.10 75.27 -31.41
C ALA A 546 -39.85 74.53 -30.89
N LEU A 547 -38.95 75.20 -30.15
CA LEU A 547 -37.76 74.59 -29.56
C LEU A 547 -38.17 73.68 -28.40
N GLU A 548 -39.02 74.17 -27.50
CA GLU A 548 -39.55 73.37 -26.40
C GLU A 548 -40.41 72.20 -26.92
N LEU A 549 -41.14 72.38 -28.02
CA LEU A 549 -41.86 71.29 -28.68
C LEU A 549 -40.91 70.20 -29.19
N ARG A 550 -39.77 70.57 -29.79
CA ARG A 550 -38.76 69.60 -30.24
C ARG A 550 -38.13 68.85 -29.07
N SER A 551 -37.77 69.54 -28.00
CA SER A 551 -37.23 68.92 -26.78
C SER A 551 -38.26 68.01 -26.10
N THR A 552 -39.54 68.40 -26.12
CA THR A 552 -40.66 67.56 -25.68
C THR A 552 -40.74 66.27 -26.50
N ARG A 553 -40.54 66.32 -27.83
CA ARG A 553 -40.53 65.12 -28.68
C ARG A 553 -39.45 64.14 -28.24
N LEU A 554 -38.22 64.62 -27.99
CA LEU A 554 -37.11 63.78 -27.52
C LEU A 554 -37.43 63.11 -26.17
N ILE A 555 -38.03 63.85 -25.24
CA ILE A 555 -38.48 63.28 -23.96
C ILE A 555 -39.54 62.21 -24.17
N LEU A 556 -40.53 62.45 -25.05
CA LEU A 556 -41.54 61.45 -25.35
C LEU A 556 -40.90 60.22 -25.98
N ASP A 557 -39.99 60.36 -26.94
CA ASP A 557 -39.30 59.23 -27.54
C ASP A 557 -38.53 58.42 -26.47
N HIS A 558 -37.90 59.10 -25.51
CA HIS A 558 -37.27 58.45 -24.35
C HIS A 558 -38.26 57.66 -23.50
N ILE A 559 -39.39 58.25 -23.14
CA ILE A 559 -40.41 57.60 -22.30
C ILE A 559 -40.95 56.34 -22.99
N TYR A 560 -41.16 56.40 -24.31
CA TYR A 560 -41.80 55.35 -25.08
C TYR A 560 -40.84 54.26 -25.56
N THR A 561 -39.57 54.58 -25.81
CA THR A 561 -38.60 53.63 -26.37
C THR A 561 -37.43 53.33 -25.42
N GLY A 562 -37.23 54.16 -24.39
CA GLY A 562 -36.05 54.17 -23.54
C GLY A 562 -34.87 54.95 -24.13
N GLN A 563 -35.00 55.50 -25.33
CA GLN A 563 -33.94 56.19 -26.06
C GLN A 563 -34.48 57.44 -26.78
N PHE A 564 -33.61 58.40 -27.05
CA PHE A 564 -33.90 59.51 -27.96
C PHE A 564 -32.65 59.78 -28.80
N ASP A 565 -32.84 60.38 -29.98
CA ASP A 565 -31.73 60.77 -30.86
C ASP A 565 -30.95 61.92 -30.24
N ASP A 566 -29.62 61.85 -30.23
CA ASP A 566 -28.78 62.88 -29.64
C ASP A 566 -28.85 64.17 -30.48
N PRO A 567 -29.45 65.26 -29.97
CA PRO A 567 -29.55 66.49 -30.74
C PRO A 567 -28.17 67.17 -30.81
N HIS A 568 -27.76 67.58 -32.01
CA HIS A 568 -26.49 68.29 -32.23
C HIS A 568 -26.55 69.79 -31.91
N GLU A 569 -27.77 70.33 -31.77
CA GLU A 569 -27.99 71.75 -31.51
C GLU A 569 -27.97 72.04 -30.01
N ARG A 570 -27.05 72.91 -29.59
CA ARG A 570 -26.84 73.29 -28.19
C ARG A 570 -28.11 73.86 -27.54
N ASP A 571 -28.83 74.73 -28.24
CA ASP A 571 -30.03 75.38 -27.69
C ASP A 571 -31.13 74.35 -27.41
N CYS A 572 -31.25 73.32 -28.26
CA CYS A 572 -32.15 72.18 -28.04
C CYS A 572 -31.71 71.35 -26.82
N LEU A 573 -30.41 71.12 -26.64
CA LEU A 573 -29.87 70.42 -25.47
C LEU A 573 -30.11 71.19 -24.16
N LEU A 574 -29.98 72.52 -24.18
CA LEU A 574 -30.27 73.38 -23.03
C LEU A 574 -31.76 73.34 -22.66
N ASP A 575 -32.65 73.44 -23.66
CA ASP A 575 -34.08 73.32 -23.42
C ASP A 575 -34.48 71.91 -22.93
N LEU A 576 -33.83 70.88 -23.47
CA LEU A 576 -34.00 69.48 -23.01
C LEU A 576 -33.55 69.31 -21.56
N LEU A 577 -32.41 69.89 -21.18
CA LEU A 577 -31.90 69.88 -19.80
C LEU A 577 -32.90 70.55 -18.84
N GLN A 578 -33.40 71.73 -19.19
CA GLN A 578 -34.38 72.45 -18.38
C GLN A 578 -35.71 71.70 -18.26
N LEU A 579 -36.22 71.13 -19.37
CA LEU A 579 -37.45 70.34 -19.37
C LEU A 579 -37.31 69.06 -18.55
N ALA A 580 -36.20 68.34 -18.70
CA ALA A 580 -35.95 67.12 -17.96
C ALA A 580 -35.89 67.38 -16.46
N HIS A 581 -35.27 68.49 -16.03
CA HIS A 581 -35.29 68.93 -14.64
C HIS A 581 -36.72 69.25 -14.19
N ARG A 582 -37.44 70.10 -14.94
CA ARG A 582 -38.81 70.53 -14.62
C ARG A 582 -39.79 69.35 -14.49
N TRP A 583 -39.66 68.35 -15.35
CA TRP A 583 -40.53 67.17 -15.35
C TRP A 583 -39.99 66.02 -14.50
N GLY A 584 -38.89 66.21 -13.77
CA GLY A 584 -38.34 65.19 -12.85
C GLY A 584 -37.82 63.93 -13.56
N LEU A 585 -37.28 64.08 -14.77
CA LEU A 585 -36.77 62.98 -15.59
C LEU A 585 -35.24 62.87 -15.48
N GLY A 586 -34.75 62.33 -14.36
CA GLY A 586 -33.33 62.28 -14.04
C GLY A 586 -32.44 61.58 -15.08
N GLU A 587 -32.92 60.53 -15.74
CA GLU A 587 -32.14 59.83 -16.79
C GLU A 587 -31.92 60.71 -18.03
N VAL A 588 -32.97 61.44 -18.45
CA VAL A 588 -32.88 62.36 -19.58
C VAL A 588 -31.99 63.54 -19.23
N LEU A 589 -32.12 64.07 -18.00
CA LEU A 589 -31.27 65.14 -17.48
C LEU A 589 -29.79 64.77 -17.58
N ARG A 590 -29.40 63.61 -17.01
CA ARG A 590 -28.02 63.14 -17.06
C ARG A 590 -27.50 62.93 -18.48
N ARG A 591 -28.35 62.43 -19.39
CA ARG A 591 -27.96 62.27 -20.79
C ARG A 591 -27.75 63.62 -21.48
N ALA A 592 -28.60 64.60 -21.22
CA ALA A 592 -28.43 65.97 -21.72
C ALA A 592 -27.14 66.61 -21.19
N GLU A 593 -26.81 66.41 -19.91
CA GLU A 593 -25.54 66.86 -19.32
C GLU A 593 -24.33 66.31 -20.10
N VAL A 594 -24.30 65.00 -20.34
CA VAL A 594 -23.20 64.34 -21.07
C VAL A 594 -23.05 64.88 -22.50
N LEU A 595 -24.16 65.15 -23.18
CA LEU A 595 -24.12 65.71 -24.54
C LEU A 595 -23.65 67.16 -24.56
N LEU A 596 -24.05 67.97 -23.57
CA LEU A 596 -23.64 69.37 -23.42
C LEU A 596 -22.15 69.53 -23.13
N VAL A 597 -21.50 68.56 -22.47
CA VAL A 597 -20.04 68.57 -22.25
C VAL A 597 -19.26 68.74 -23.54
N ASN A 598 -19.72 68.15 -24.64
CA ASN A 598 -19.06 68.26 -25.95
C ASN A 598 -19.23 69.63 -26.62
N THR A 599 -20.04 70.52 -26.03
CA THR A 599 -20.33 71.87 -26.55
C THR A 599 -19.63 72.98 -25.75
N ILE A 600 -18.82 72.61 -24.75
CA ILE A 600 -18.07 73.56 -23.93
C ILE A 600 -16.96 74.18 -24.78
N THR A 601 -16.97 75.51 -24.86
CA THR A 601 -15.95 76.33 -25.52
C THR A 601 -15.75 77.61 -24.72
N PRO A 602 -14.68 78.40 -24.95
CA PRO A 602 -14.48 79.66 -24.25
C PRO A 602 -15.61 80.68 -24.44
N ALA A 603 -16.37 80.62 -25.54
CA ALA A 603 -17.50 81.52 -25.77
C ALA A 603 -18.81 81.05 -25.11
N THR A 604 -18.89 79.77 -24.72
CA THR A 604 -20.14 79.13 -24.27
C THR A 604 -20.10 78.72 -22.80
N PHE A 605 -18.92 78.73 -22.16
CA PHE A 605 -18.75 78.16 -20.82
C PHE A 605 -19.53 78.91 -19.72
N LEU A 606 -19.65 80.24 -19.77
CA LEU A 606 -20.41 81.03 -18.78
C LEU A 606 -21.90 80.71 -18.86
N GLU A 607 -22.47 80.78 -20.07
CA GLU A 607 -23.87 80.44 -20.33
C GLU A 607 -24.21 79.00 -19.90
N LEU A 608 -23.34 78.04 -20.23
CA LEU A 608 -23.52 76.64 -19.81
C LEU A 608 -23.42 76.48 -18.29
N LYS A 609 -22.55 77.25 -17.62
CA LYS A 609 -22.39 77.21 -16.17
C LYS A 609 -23.64 77.72 -15.48
N ASP A 610 -24.20 78.85 -15.91
CA ASP A 610 -25.41 79.43 -15.34
C ASP A 610 -26.57 78.44 -15.45
N HIS A 611 -26.80 77.89 -16.65
CA HIS A 611 -27.84 76.87 -16.86
C HIS A 611 -27.62 75.61 -16.03
N ALA A 612 -26.38 75.13 -15.91
CA ALA A 612 -26.07 73.94 -15.14
C ALA A 612 -26.28 74.17 -13.62
N GLN A 613 -26.01 75.38 -13.11
CA GLN A 613 -26.27 75.75 -11.72
C GLN A 613 -27.77 75.82 -11.44
N ASP A 614 -28.55 76.44 -12.34
CA ASP A 614 -29.99 76.59 -12.19
C ASP A 614 -30.74 75.27 -12.06
N VAL A 615 -30.31 74.24 -12.81
CA VAL A 615 -30.96 72.91 -12.79
C VAL A 615 -30.25 71.89 -11.90
N GLY A 616 -29.15 72.26 -11.24
CA GLY A 616 -28.34 71.36 -10.42
C GLY A 616 -27.67 70.23 -11.22
N ALA A 617 -27.24 70.50 -12.45
CA ALA A 617 -26.59 69.55 -13.36
C ALA A 617 -25.13 69.25 -12.94
N THR A 618 -24.98 68.38 -11.95
CA THR A 618 -23.68 68.08 -11.31
C THR A 618 -22.58 67.62 -12.26
N THR A 619 -22.88 66.75 -13.23
CA THR A 619 -21.87 66.19 -14.15
C THR A 619 -21.38 67.28 -15.11
N LEU A 620 -22.29 68.11 -15.60
CA LEU A 620 -21.95 69.23 -16.46
C LEU A 620 -21.13 70.29 -15.70
N LEU A 621 -21.51 70.63 -14.46
CA LEU A 621 -20.76 71.57 -13.63
C LEU A 621 -19.32 71.11 -13.37
N GLU A 622 -19.12 69.86 -12.97
CA GLU A 622 -17.80 69.29 -12.76
C GLU A 622 -16.91 69.42 -14.01
N LYS A 623 -17.48 69.14 -15.19
CA LYS A 623 -16.75 69.25 -16.47
C LYS A 623 -16.49 70.67 -16.92
N ILE A 624 -17.38 71.61 -16.62
CA ILE A 624 -17.14 73.04 -16.85
C ILE A 624 -16.01 73.56 -15.93
N GLU A 625 -15.98 73.14 -14.67
CA GLU A 625 -14.90 73.51 -13.74
C GLU A 625 -13.54 72.90 -14.14
N GLU A 626 -13.54 71.66 -14.63
CA GLU A 626 -12.36 71.02 -15.23
C GLU A 626 -11.87 71.83 -16.44
N PHE A 627 -12.77 72.17 -17.37
CA PHE A 627 -12.45 72.99 -18.53
C PHE A 627 -11.88 74.36 -18.14
N ALA A 628 -12.48 75.03 -17.15
CA ALA A 628 -12.02 76.34 -16.67
C ALA A 628 -10.62 76.27 -16.06
N ARG A 629 -10.31 75.21 -15.31
CA ARG A 629 -9.00 74.99 -14.69
C ARG A 629 -7.91 74.73 -15.74
N GLU A 630 -8.22 73.97 -16.78
CA GLU A 630 -7.27 73.60 -17.83
C GLU A 630 -7.01 74.73 -18.84
N ASN A 631 -7.96 75.66 -18.99
CA ASN A 631 -7.89 76.75 -19.98
C ASN A 631 -7.79 78.15 -19.34
N ALA A 632 -7.36 78.23 -18.08
CA ALA A 632 -7.31 79.47 -17.29
C ALA A 632 -6.64 80.65 -18.04
N LEU A 633 -5.50 80.41 -18.71
CA LEU A 633 -4.78 81.45 -19.46
C LEU A 633 -5.57 82.05 -20.64
N VAL A 634 -6.47 81.27 -21.27
CA VAL A 634 -7.28 81.71 -22.43
C VAL A 634 -8.57 82.38 -21.94
N LEU A 635 -9.07 81.98 -20.77
CA LEU A 635 -10.30 82.52 -20.20
C LEU A 635 -10.05 83.86 -19.49
N ASP A 636 -8.86 84.08 -18.92
CA ASP A 636 -8.47 85.37 -18.32
C ASP A 636 -8.48 86.51 -19.37
N GLU A 637 -8.06 86.26 -20.62
CA GLU A 637 -8.13 87.25 -21.71
C GLU A 637 -9.56 87.59 -22.16
N ILE A 638 -10.53 86.68 -21.98
CA ILE A 638 -11.93 86.85 -22.39
C ILE A 638 -12.73 87.54 -21.27
N LEU A 639 -12.46 87.20 -20.02
CA LEU A 639 -13.09 87.83 -18.85
C LEU A 639 -12.68 89.30 -18.68
N ASP A 640 -11.45 89.68 -19.07
CA ASP A 640 -10.98 91.07 -19.10
C ASP A 640 -11.69 91.93 -20.19
N THR A 641 -12.31 91.30 -21.21
CA THR A 641 -13.01 92.02 -22.29
C THR A 641 -14.50 92.28 -22.05
N ASP A 642 -15.19 91.46 -21.25
CA ASP A 642 -16.61 91.67 -20.92
C ASP A 642 -16.81 92.77 -19.87
N ASP A 643 -15.87 92.93 -18.92
CA ASP A 643 -15.88 94.04 -17.95
C ASP A 643 -15.71 95.43 -18.63
N ALA A 644 -15.27 95.48 -19.90
CA ALA A 644 -15.11 96.71 -20.67
C ALA A 644 -16.35 97.10 -21.50
N GLN A 645 -17.38 96.24 -21.64
CA GLN A 645 -18.58 96.54 -22.45
C GLN A 645 -19.84 96.93 -21.65
N ASP A 646 -19.85 96.73 -20.33
CA ASP A 646 -20.91 97.22 -19.42
C ASP A 646 -20.51 98.51 -18.65
N SER A 647 -19.54 99.27 -19.17
CA SER A 647 -19.12 100.61 -18.68
C SER A 647 -19.68 101.77 -19.49
#